data_AF-A0A6G8JGD9-F1
#
_entry.id   AF-A0A6G8JGD9-F1
#
_cell.length_a   1.000
_cell.length_b   1.000
_cell.length_c   1.000
_cell.angle_alpha   90.00
_cell.angle_beta   90.00
_cell.angle_gamma   90.00
#
_symmetry.space_group_name_H-M   'P 1'
#
loop_
_entity.id
_entity.type
_entity.pdbx_description
1 polymer ?
#
loop_
_entity_poly.entity_id
_entity_poly.type
_entity_poly.pdbx_seq_one_letter_code
_entity_poly.pdbx_strand_id
1 'polypeptide(L)'
;MSHPNLVIERIRQNKETGKLWDFPGGIHPMENKAQSNGKPIRRLNLPRFFYVPLVQHSGWAGELLVKVGDKVLKGQQLTKGDDYRQLPVHSPTSGRVIGIEPYPSAHPSGLPEMTVIIETDGKDEWDERQPIEDFLTLTSDQIIQKIYQYGIAGLGGAVFPTASKLNFADKCCKLLVINGAECEPYITCDDRLMQDYTHDIIEGIRILRYVLRPEEVVIAVEDNKPEAIKALEKALKGSNDMFVRTIPTKYPSGASDQLVQVLTGLEIPSGKRTIEMGIVMHNIGTAFAVKRAIIDDEPLIERVVTLTGDKIRNKGNVWARLGTPIQHLLEQVDYQADKRFPVFFGGPMMGFILPSLQAPITKTANCLIAPDHFEYAPPEPERACIRCSSCSDACPVGLLPQQLYWFARSEDHDKSKEYRLDACIECGVCAYVCPSYIPLIQYFRQEKAKIHEVEEKARKAEEAKQRFEAREARLQKEKEARTARITQAAEKRREEVANAGGIDPVKAALERLKAKKSDHTEQPVVQAKANGEPDNSDLMAQRKARRAAKLAEQEQAVKNNVETENHSPETALNDPRKAAVAAALARAKAKKATQQAVGNGENIANPDSEIETRRAVITPPDETDPRKAAVAAALARAKAKKMAQQAVGNSEYSAKLDETIGTNNHVPETVAEDPRKAAVAAALARAKAKKAAQQAVENSENFAKSDNENEIVGANGNAPETAVEDPRKAAVAAAIARAKAKKAAQQEKNNV
;
A
#
# COMPACT_ATOMS: atom_id res chain seq x y z
N MET A 1 27.99 -12.07 14.72
CA MET A 1 26.80 -12.35 15.56
C MET A 1 26.63 -11.20 16.52
N SER A 2 25.49 -10.51 16.52
CA SER A 2 25.19 -9.41 17.45
C SER A 2 24.72 -9.97 18.80
N HIS A 3 25.63 -10.23 19.74
CA HIS A 3 25.26 -10.71 21.07
C HIS A 3 24.45 -9.63 21.83
N PRO A 4 23.25 -9.95 22.36
CA PRO A 4 22.47 -8.98 23.14
C PRO A 4 23.15 -8.49 24.42
N ASN A 5 24.19 -9.19 24.90
CA ASN A 5 25.01 -8.74 26.02
C ASN A 5 25.94 -7.56 25.64
N LEU A 6 26.41 -7.49 24.39
CA LEU A 6 27.27 -6.40 23.90
C LEU A 6 26.51 -5.07 23.82
N VAL A 7 25.19 -5.11 23.57
CA VAL A 7 24.30 -3.95 23.66
C VAL A 7 24.33 -3.34 25.07
N ILE A 8 24.27 -4.20 26.09
CA ILE A 8 24.27 -3.79 27.50
C ILE A 8 25.65 -3.32 27.95
N GLU A 9 26.73 -3.98 27.52
CA GLU A 9 28.10 -3.50 27.73
C GLU A 9 28.29 -2.09 27.15
N ARG A 10 27.82 -1.86 25.92
CA ARG A 10 27.92 -0.58 25.23
C ARG A 10 27.08 0.52 25.86
N ILE A 11 25.84 0.24 26.28
CA ILE A 11 25.00 1.27 26.91
C ILE A 11 25.45 1.58 28.35
N ARG A 12 26.04 0.63 29.09
CA ARG A 12 26.69 0.91 30.39
C ARG A 12 27.96 1.76 30.20
N GLN A 13 28.79 1.43 29.20
CA GLN A 13 29.90 2.31 28.78
C GLN A 13 29.41 3.73 28.41
N ASN A 14 28.31 3.87 27.66
CA ASN A 14 27.69 5.17 27.38
C ASN A 14 27.22 5.88 28.66
N LYS A 15 26.55 5.17 29.57
CA LYS A 15 26.04 5.69 30.85
C LYS A 15 27.16 6.27 31.72
N GLU A 16 28.23 5.50 31.89
CA GLU A 16 29.39 5.82 32.75
C GLU A 16 30.32 6.89 32.16
N THR A 17 30.64 6.80 30.86
CA THR A 17 31.69 7.64 30.24
C THR A 17 31.15 8.82 29.43
N GLY A 18 29.83 8.87 29.19
CA GLY A 18 29.22 9.80 28.23
C GLY A 18 29.54 9.49 26.76
N LYS A 19 30.30 8.43 26.46
CA LYS A 19 30.73 8.10 25.10
C LYS A 19 29.55 7.86 24.17
N LEU A 20 29.53 8.61 23.08
CA LEU A 20 28.65 8.45 21.93
C LEU A 20 29.44 7.96 20.72
N TRP A 21 28.71 7.50 19.70
CA TRP A 21 29.23 7.11 18.40
C TRP A 21 28.51 7.90 17.30
N ASP A 22 29.00 7.81 16.06
CA ASP A 22 28.36 8.42 14.89
C ASP A 22 27.92 7.34 13.87
N PHE A 23 27.00 7.72 12.99
CA PHE A 23 26.52 6.93 11.84
C PHE A 23 26.96 7.60 10.52
N PRO A 24 27.17 6.84 9.43
CA PRO A 24 27.58 7.40 8.14
C PRO A 24 26.54 8.38 7.56
N GLY A 25 26.97 9.31 6.71
CA GLY A 25 26.07 10.25 6.05
C GLY A 25 25.27 11.13 7.01
N GLY A 26 23.99 11.38 6.68
CA GLY A 26 23.14 12.34 7.39
C GLY A 26 23.40 13.80 6.98
N ILE A 27 22.60 14.72 7.52
CA ILE A 27 22.66 16.17 7.22
C ILE A 27 22.26 17.02 8.44
N HIS A 28 22.62 18.31 8.40
CA HIS A 28 22.21 19.33 9.37
C HIS A 28 21.36 20.41 8.67
N PRO A 29 20.05 20.16 8.46
CA PRO A 29 19.12 21.15 7.90
C PRO A 29 18.82 22.27 8.90
N MET A 30 18.33 23.42 8.41
CA MET A 30 17.92 24.52 9.30
C MET A 30 16.72 24.11 10.18
N GLU A 31 16.93 24.08 11.48
CA GLU A 31 16.03 23.42 12.44
C GLU A 31 14.65 24.08 12.58
N ASN A 32 14.58 25.41 12.54
CA ASN A 32 13.35 26.23 12.66
C ASN A 32 12.47 26.00 13.93
N LYS A 33 12.88 25.14 14.88
CA LYS A 33 12.14 24.81 16.11
C LYS A 33 11.76 26.02 16.97
N ALA A 34 12.59 27.07 16.98
CA ALA A 34 12.35 28.30 17.74
C ALA A 34 10.99 28.97 17.42
N GLN A 35 10.44 28.78 16.22
CA GLN A 35 9.14 29.35 15.83
C GLN A 35 7.96 28.86 16.67
N SER A 36 8.02 27.62 17.16
CA SER A 36 6.90 26.90 17.79
C SER A 36 7.18 26.46 19.23
N ASN A 37 8.44 26.42 19.66
CA ASN A 37 8.85 25.99 21.01
C ASN A 37 8.54 27.01 22.12
N GLY A 38 8.44 28.31 21.81
CA GLY A 38 8.39 29.40 22.80
C GLY A 38 7.09 29.55 23.62
N LYS A 39 6.16 28.58 23.58
CA LYS A 39 4.88 28.60 24.30
C LYS A 39 4.49 27.18 24.77
N PRO A 40 3.93 27.02 25.99
CA PRO A 40 3.39 25.73 26.44
C PRO A 40 2.30 25.17 25.52
N ILE A 41 2.09 23.85 25.57
CA ILE A 41 1.01 23.18 24.83
C ILE A 41 -0.34 23.71 25.30
N ARG A 42 -1.16 24.19 24.35
CA ARG A 42 -2.49 24.74 24.61
C ARG A 42 -3.61 23.86 24.05
N ARG A 43 -4.81 23.93 24.64
CA ARG A 43 -6.03 23.34 24.07
C ARG A 43 -6.66 24.35 23.09
N LEU A 44 -7.39 23.82 22.10
CA LEU A 44 -8.20 24.58 21.14
C LEU A 44 -9.68 24.18 21.28
N ASN A 45 -10.57 25.01 20.77
CA ASN A 45 -12.02 24.76 20.77
C ASN A 45 -12.36 23.55 19.89
N LEU A 46 -13.31 22.74 20.33
CA LEU A 46 -13.76 21.56 19.59
C LEU A 46 -14.56 21.98 18.33
N PRO A 47 -14.44 21.26 17.19
CA PRO A 47 -15.31 21.45 16.03
C PRO A 47 -16.71 20.91 16.31
N ARG A 48 -17.70 21.34 15.51
CA ARG A 48 -19.05 20.75 15.49
C ARG A 48 -19.06 19.30 14.95
N PHE A 49 -18.11 18.97 14.07
CA PHE A 49 -18.03 17.67 13.41
C PHE A 49 -16.64 17.06 13.55
N PHE A 50 -16.60 15.77 13.87
CA PHE A 50 -15.42 14.94 13.91
C PHE A 50 -15.52 13.85 12.84
N TYR A 51 -14.42 13.62 12.13
CA TYR A 51 -14.32 12.67 11.02
C TYR A 51 -13.23 11.65 11.38
N VAL A 52 -13.59 10.55 12.04
CA VAL A 52 -12.64 9.57 12.61
C VAL A 52 -12.40 8.42 11.61
N PRO A 53 -11.24 8.32 10.93
CA PRO A 53 -10.98 7.22 10.01
C PRO A 53 -10.83 5.89 10.76
N LEU A 54 -11.30 4.80 10.16
CA LEU A 54 -11.21 3.46 10.76
C LEU A 54 -9.78 2.90 10.78
N VAL A 55 -8.88 3.41 9.94
CA VAL A 55 -7.47 3.06 9.92
C VAL A 55 -6.66 4.31 10.27
N GLN A 56 -5.89 4.23 11.35
CA GLN A 56 -4.99 5.29 11.81
C GLN A 56 -3.68 4.70 12.35
N HIS A 57 -3.22 3.59 11.77
CA HIS A 57 -2.09 2.80 12.23
C HIS A 57 -1.60 1.88 11.10
N SER A 58 -0.42 1.27 11.25
CA SER A 58 0.19 0.38 10.24
C SER A 58 -0.47 -1.01 10.13
N GLY A 59 -1.79 -1.09 10.22
CA GLY A 59 -2.57 -2.33 10.29
C GLY A 59 -3.85 -2.25 9.46
N TRP A 60 -4.91 -2.90 9.92
CA TRP A 60 -6.19 -2.99 9.20
C TRP A 60 -7.35 -2.47 10.04
N ALA A 61 -8.44 -2.07 9.39
CA ALA A 61 -9.64 -1.61 10.09
C ALA A 61 -10.21 -2.71 11.01
N GLY A 62 -10.67 -2.31 12.18
CA GLY A 62 -11.50 -3.15 13.05
C GLY A 62 -12.96 -3.24 12.56
N GLU A 63 -13.70 -4.18 13.13
CA GLU A 63 -15.17 -4.25 13.02
C GLU A 63 -15.80 -3.01 13.69
N LEU A 64 -16.87 -2.49 13.10
CA LEU A 64 -17.62 -1.34 13.64
C LEU A 64 -18.57 -1.76 14.78
N LEU A 65 -18.45 -1.08 15.93
CA LEU A 65 -19.36 -1.26 17.07
C LEU A 65 -20.58 -0.33 17.02
N VAL A 66 -20.50 0.77 16.25
CA VAL A 66 -21.52 1.83 16.17
C VAL A 66 -22.19 1.90 14.79
N LYS A 67 -23.39 2.49 14.75
CA LYS A 67 -24.23 2.68 13.56
C LYS A 67 -24.66 4.14 13.42
N VAL A 68 -25.06 4.53 12.20
CA VAL A 68 -25.61 5.86 11.95
C VAL A 68 -26.91 6.04 12.74
N GLY A 69 -26.97 7.12 13.52
CA GLY A 69 -28.07 7.46 14.41
C GLY A 69 -27.75 7.27 15.90
N ASP A 70 -26.73 6.47 16.24
CA ASP A 70 -26.34 6.17 17.62
C ASP A 70 -25.75 7.39 18.34
N LYS A 71 -25.95 7.46 19.66
CA LYS A 71 -25.20 8.37 20.54
C LYS A 71 -23.87 7.74 20.93
N VAL A 72 -22.84 8.56 21.06
CA VAL A 72 -21.52 8.14 21.54
C VAL A 72 -21.00 9.05 22.65
N LEU A 73 -20.32 8.48 23.62
CA LEU A 73 -19.60 9.19 24.68
C LEU A 73 -18.13 9.37 24.30
N LYS A 74 -17.48 10.38 24.88
CA LYS A 74 -16.05 10.63 24.70
C LYS A 74 -15.24 9.48 25.29
N GLY A 75 -14.27 8.99 24.52
CA GLY A 75 -13.47 7.82 24.89
C GLY A 75 -14.11 6.48 24.52
N GLN A 76 -15.42 6.43 24.22
CA GLN A 76 -16.11 5.19 23.86
C GLN A 76 -15.47 4.52 22.63
N GLN A 77 -15.28 3.20 22.69
CA GLN A 77 -14.71 2.40 21.61
C GLN A 77 -15.66 2.33 20.40
N LEU A 78 -15.18 2.76 19.22
CA LEU A 78 -15.96 2.76 17.97
C LEU A 78 -15.70 1.52 17.11
N THR A 79 -14.52 0.90 17.24
CA THR A 79 -14.15 -0.32 16.52
C THR A 79 -13.52 -1.39 17.43
N LYS A 80 -13.80 -2.65 17.13
CA LYS A 80 -13.18 -3.82 17.75
C LYS A 80 -12.22 -4.49 16.77
N GLY A 81 -11.08 -4.98 17.27
CA GLY A 81 -10.19 -5.87 16.53
C GLY A 81 -10.05 -7.22 17.21
N ASP A 82 -9.71 -8.26 16.44
CA ASP A 82 -9.52 -9.63 16.94
C ASP A 82 -8.04 -10.01 17.14
N ASP A 83 -7.10 -9.15 16.72
CA ASP A 83 -5.65 -9.26 16.93
C ASP A 83 -5.04 -7.84 17.06
N TYR A 84 -3.86 -7.74 17.68
CA TYR A 84 -3.12 -6.49 17.87
C TYR A 84 -2.86 -5.67 16.58
N ARG A 85 -3.04 -6.24 15.38
CA ARG A 85 -3.00 -5.52 14.09
C ARG A 85 -4.25 -4.70 13.76
N GLN A 86 -5.41 -5.00 14.35
CA GLN A 86 -6.64 -4.23 14.21
C GLN A 86 -6.83 -3.34 15.44
N LEU A 87 -6.13 -2.21 15.47
CA LEU A 87 -6.05 -1.37 16.65
C LEU A 87 -7.31 -0.49 16.79
N PRO A 88 -8.05 -0.56 17.91
CA PRO A 88 -9.26 0.24 18.12
C PRO A 88 -9.10 1.75 17.89
N VAL A 89 -10.17 2.35 17.36
CA VAL A 89 -10.39 3.80 17.36
C VAL A 89 -11.56 4.15 18.28
N HIS A 90 -11.49 5.33 18.89
CA HIS A 90 -12.38 5.77 19.96
C HIS A 90 -13.03 7.10 19.60
N SER A 91 -14.19 7.39 20.20
CA SER A 91 -14.87 8.66 20.00
C SER A 91 -14.05 9.81 20.61
N PRO A 92 -13.72 10.85 19.83
CA PRO A 92 -12.94 11.97 20.34
C PRO A 92 -13.73 12.88 21.29
N THR A 93 -15.05 12.78 21.34
CA THR A 93 -15.93 13.60 22.19
C THR A 93 -17.32 12.98 22.32
N SER A 94 -18.23 13.59 23.07
CA SER A 94 -19.64 13.18 23.13
C SER A 94 -20.45 13.72 21.96
N GLY A 95 -21.43 12.94 21.48
CA GLY A 95 -22.21 13.35 20.33
C GLY A 95 -23.06 12.25 19.72
N ARG A 96 -23.30 12.36 18.42
CA ARG A 96 -24.11 11.44 17.62
C ARG A 96 -23.40 11.06 16.33
N VAL A 97 -23.40 9.77 15.99
CA VAL A 97 -22.90 9.29 14.70
C VAL A 97 -23.91 9.68 13.62
N ILE A 98 -23.52 10.59 12.72
CA ILE A 98 -24.36 11.09 11.62
C ILE A 98 -24.04 10.42 10.29
N GLY A 99 -22.87 9.79 10.15
CA GLY A 99 -22.44 9.11 8.92
C GLY A 99 -21.36 8.08 9.17
N ILE A 100 -21.29 7.05 8.32
CA ILE A 100 -20.19 6.08 8.26
C ILE A 100 -19.92 5.83 6.77
N GLU A 101 -18.99 6.58 6.20
CA GLU A 101 -18.82 6.69 4.74
C GLU A 101 -17.36 7.03 4.35
N PRO A 102 -16.98 6.94 3.05
CA PRO A 102 -15.66 7.33 2.59
C PRO A 102 -15.46 8.86 2.65
N TYR A 103 -14.46 9.33 3.40
CA TYR A 103 -14.14 10.74 3.61
C TYR A 103 -12.65 11.03 3.29
N PRO A 104 -12.27 12.23 2.78
CA PRO A 104 -10.89 12.52 2.38
C PRO A 104 -9.84 12.24 3.46
N SER A 105 -8.84 11.42 3.12
CA SER A 105 -7.75 11.03 4.02
C SER A 105 -6.61 12.05 4.09
N ALA A 106 -5.90 12.06 5.22
CA ALA A 106 -4.64 12.78 5.40
C ALA A 106 -3.48 11.97 4.80
N HIS A 107 -3.47 11.83 3.46
CA HIS A 107 -2.51 11.05 2.69
C HIS A 107 -2.19 11.76 1.36
N PRO A 108 -0.98 11.63 0.76
CA PRO A 108 -0.62 12.30 -0.50
C PRO A 108 -1.57 12.09 -1.68
N SER A 109 -2.31 10.98 -1.72
CA SER A 109 -3.29 10.70 -2.77
C SER A 109 -4.68 11.32 -2.53
N GLY A 110 -4.99 11.77 -1.31
CA GLY A 110 -6.29 12.31 -0.92
C GLY A 110 -7.47 11.33 -1.09
N LEU A 111 -7.21 10.04 -1.30
CA LEU A 111 -8.26 9.04 -1.57
C LEU A 111 -9.20 8.91 -0.36
N PRO A 112 -10.52 8.88 -0.55
CA PRO A 112 -11.47 8.74 0.55
C PRO A 112 -11.34 7.40 1.29
N GLU A 113 -11.28 7.45 2.62
CA GLU A 113 -11.20 6.30 3.52
C GLU A 113 -12.46 6.18 4.39
N MET A 114 -12.87 4.96 4.72
CA MET A 114 -14.03 4.74 5.59
C MET A 114 -13.84 5.43 6.95
N THR A 115 -14.81 6.26 7.30
CA THR A 115 -14.71 7.25 8.38
C THR A 115 -16.03 7.34 9.13
N VAL A 116 -15.98 7.36 10.46
CA VAL A 116 -17.14 7.65 11.33
C VAL A 116 -17.27 9.16 11.48
N ILE A 117 -18.42 9.71 11.09
CA ILE A 117 -18.72 11.14 11.20
C ILE A 117 -19.60 11.36 12.43
N ILE A 118 -19.12 12.15 13.37
CA ILE A 118 -19.75 12.43 14.66
C ILE A 118 -20.08 13.92 14.74
N GLU A 119 -21.35 14.25 14.95
CA GLU A 119 -21.78 15.60 15.35
C GLU A 119 -21.71 15.73 16.86
N THR A 120 -21.05 16.77 17.37
CA THR A 120 -20.88 16.99 18.81
C THR A 120 -22.17 17.44 19.48
N ASP A 121 -22.45 16.96 20.70
CA ASP A 121 -23.52 17.51 21.54
C ASP A 121 -23.07 18.73 22.38
N GLY A 122 -21.79 19.10 22.30
CA GLY A 122 -21.20 20.25 22.97
C GLY A 122 -20.78 20.02 24.42
N LYS A 123 -20.93 18.81 24.97
CA LYS A 123 -20.63 18.52 26.38
C LYS A 123 -19.20 18.04 26.68
N ASP A 124 -18.58 17.34 25.73
CA ASP A 124 -17.35 16.55 25.94
C ASP A 124 -17.47 15.51 27.08
N GLU A 125 -18.66 14.91 27.21
CA GLU A 125 -19.09 13.95 28.26
C GLU A 125 -18.40 12.59 28.08
N TRP A 126 -17.64 12.16 29.10
CA TRP A 126 -16.89 10.89 29.12
C TRP A 126 -17.79 9.66 29.22
N ASP A 127 -17.31 8.55 28.67
CA ASP A 127 -17.75 7.19 29.05
C ASP A 127 -17.38 6.88 30.52
N GLU A 128 -17.82 5.74 31.07
CA GLU A 128 -17.41 5.35 32.43
C GLU A 128 -15.88 5.15 32.48
N ARG A 129 -15.23 5.76 33.47
CA ARG A 129 -13.77 5.68 33.67
C ARG A 129 -13.41 5.22 35.07
N GLN A 130 -12.44 4.32 35.13
CA GLN A 130 -11.91 3.71 36.35
C GLN A 130 -10.38 3.95 36.43
N PRO A 131 -9.94 5.19 36.69
CA PRO A 131 -8.53 5.52 36.87
C PRO A 131 -7.94 4.83 38.11
N ILE A 132 -6.64 4.54 38.07
CA ILE A 132 -5.92 3.82 39.13
C ILE A 132 -4.69 4.61 39.56
N GLU A 133 -4.43 4.67 40.87
CA GLU A 133 -3.24 5.36 41.41
C GLU A 133 -1.95 4.55 41.21
N ASP A 134 -2.03 3.21 41.26
CA ASP A 134 -0.89 2.31 41.14
C ASP A 134 -1.13 1.24 40.05
N PHE A 135 -0.28 1.26 39.02
CA PHE A 135 -0.32 0.29 37.93
C PHE A 135 0.21 -1.10 38.32
N LEU A 136 0.92 -1.25 39.46
CA LEU A 136 1.40 -2.54 39.96
C LEU A 136 0.26 -3.46 40.42
N THR A 137 -0.95 -2.92 40.55
CA THR A 137 -2.20 -3.67 40.74
C THR A 137 -2.59 -4.51 39.52
N LEU A 138 -2.03 -4.22 38.33
CA LEU A 138 -2.28 -4.94 37.08
C LEU A 138 -1.09 -5.81 36.68
N THR A 139 -1.35 -6.98 36.09
CA THR A 139 -0.31 -7.82 35.48
C THR A 139 0.20 -7.21 34.17
N SER A 140 1.41 -7.62 33.74
CA SER A 140 1.95 -7.24 32.42
C SER A 140 0.96 -7.51 31.27
N ASP A 141 0.23 -8.63 31.33
CA ASP A 141 -0.74 -9.00 30.30
C ASP A 141 -1.98 -8.10 30.33
N GLN A 142 -2.50 -7.76 31.51
CA GLN A 142 -3.59 -6.78 31.67
C GLN A 142 -3.19 -5.40 31.16
N ILE A 143 -1.95 -4.96 31.41
CA ILE A 143 -1.40 -3.70 30.90
C ILE A 143 -1.29 -3.74 29.36
N ILE A 144 -0.78 -4.82 28.77
CA ILE A 144 -0.71 -4.98 27.31
C ILE A 144 -2.11 -4.99 26.68
N GLN A 145 -3.08 -5.67 27.29
CA GLN A 145 -4.47 -5.70 26.81
C GLN A 145 -5.16 -4.33 26.95
N LYS A 146 -4.95 -3.59 28.05
CA LYS A 146 -5.48 -2.22 28.20
C LYS A 146 -4.85 -1.29 27.16
N ILE A 147 -3.53 -1.34 26.94
CA ILE A 147 -2.82 -0.58 25.87
C ILE A 147 -3.36 -0.93 24.47
N TYR A 148 -3.74 -2.18 24.21
CA TYR A 148 -4.38 -2.60 22.97
C TYR A 148 -5.78 -2.01 22.83
N GLN A 149 -6.66 -2.28 23.81
CA GLN A 149 -8.05 -1.83 23.82
C GLN A 149 -8.14 -0.31 23.68
N TYR A 150 -7.30 0.43 24.41
CA TYR A 150 -7.22 1.89 24.40
C TYR A 150 -6.61 2.49 23.11
N GLY A 151 -6.26 1.63 22.14
CA GLY A 151 -5.92 2.03 20.79
C GLY A 151 -4.54 2.66 20.66
N ILE A 152 -3.59 2.35 21.56
CA ILE A 152 -2.30 3.03 21.62
C ILE A 152 -1.36 2.56 20.50
N ALA A 153 -0.77 3.52 19.78
CA ALA A 153 0.18 3.29 18.69
C ALA A 153 1.44 4.15 18.86
N GLY A 154 2.54 3.74 18.21
CA GLY A 154 3.81 4.47 18.22
C GLY A 154 3.72 5.83 17.52
N LEU A 155 3.60 6.91 18.30
CA LEU A 155 3.34 8.27 17.80
C LEU A 155 4.50 8.92 17.02
N GLY A 156 5.69 8.31 17.03
CA GLY A 156 6.87 8.71 16.27
C GLY A 156 6.83 8.36 14.77
N GLY A 157 5.70 8.60 14.11
CA GLY A 157 5.56 8.54 12.65
C GLY A 157 5.12 7.21 12.04
N ALA A 158 5.67 6.08 12.45
CA ALA A 158 5.32 4.76 11.86
C ALA A 158 3.97 4.20 12.34
N VAL A 159 3.45 4.66 13.48
CA VAL A 159 2.13 4.33 14.06
C VAL A 159 1.84 2.82 14.09
N PHE A 160 2.86 2.05 14.49
CA PHE A 160 2.74 0.62 14.76
C PHE A 160 1.98 0.39 16.10
N PRO A 161 1.06 -0.59 16.20
CA PRO A 161 0.34 -0.89 17.43
C PRO A 161 1.26 -1.18 18.62
N THR A 162 1.12 -0.41 19.71
CA THR A 162 2.06 -0.46 20.84
C THR A 162 2.00 -1.80 21.57
N ALA A 163 0.79 -2.34 21.78
CA ALA A 163 0.60 -3.66 22.41
C ALA A 163 1.26 -4.80 21.61
N SER A 164 1.18 -4.79 20.27
CA SER A 164 1.89 -5.77 19.42
C SER A 164 3.41 -5.73 19.65
N LYS A 165 3.98 -4.53 19.84
CA LYS A 165 5.41 -4.35 20.10
C LYS A 165 5.81 -4.85 21.48
N LEU A 166 4.98 -4.61 22.50
CA LEU A 166 5.20 -5.10 23.86
C LEU A 166 5.08 -6.63 23.95
N ASN A 167 4.05 -7.21 23.32
CA ASN A 167 3.83 -8.66 23.30
C ASN A 167 4.96 -9.41 22.56
N PHE A 168 5.58 -8.81 21.53
CA PHE A 168 6.76 -9.40 20.87
C PHE A 168 8.07 -9.17 21.66
N ALA A 169 8.07 -8.24 22.62
CA ALA A 169 9.24 -7.88 23.42
C ALA A 169 9.32 -8.58 24.79
N ASP A 170 8.24 -9.21 25.24
CA ASP A 170 8.15 -9.90 26.52
C ASP A 170 9.29 -10.93 26.69
N LYS A 171 9.96 -10.88 27.85
CA LYS A 171 11.21 -11.59 28.22
C LYS A 171 12.42 -11.40 27.26
N CYS A 172 12.28 -10.68 26.15
CA CYS A 172 13.38 -10.43 25.19
C CYS A 172 14.03 -9.05 25.34
N CYS A 173 13.35 -8.09 25.97
CA CYS A 173 13.86 -6.73 26.18
C CYS A 173 15.03 -6.68 27.18
N LYS A 174 16.20 -6.24 26.74
CA LYS A 174 17.36 -5.90 27.58
C LYS A 174 17.53 -4.39 27.74
N LEU A 175 17.42 -3.64 26.65
CA LEU A 175 17.56 -2.18 26.63
C LEU A 175 16.27 -1.53 26.15
N LEU A 176 15.68 -0.67 26.99
CA LEU A 176 14.57 0.21 26.60
C LEU A 176 15.12 1.59 26.23
N VAL A 177 15.01 1.95 24.95
CA VAL A 177 15.35 3.29 24.44
C VAL A 177 14.07 4.11 24.32
N ILE A 178 14.05 5.26 24.99
CA ILE A 178 13.01 6.26 24.86
C ILE A 178 13.53 7.35 23.93
N ASN A 179 12.93 7.46 22.74
CA ASN A 179 13.34 8.34 21.66
C ASN A 179 12.63 9.69 21.77
N GLY A 180 13.36 10.68 22.27
CA GLY A 180 13.03 12.11 22.27
C GLY A 180 13.90 12.91 21.30
N ALA A 181 14.48 12.26 20.28
CA ALA A 181 15.38 12.93 19.33
C ALA A 181 14.63 13.99 18.51
N GLU A 182 13.46 13.65 17.93
CA GLU A 182 12.60 14.57 17.16
C GLU A 182 13.41 15.43 16.15
N CYS A 183 14.20 14.76 15.32
CA CYS A 183 15.20 15.39 14.44
C CYS A 183 14.63 16.08 13.19
N GLU A 184 13.34 15.94 12.89
CA GLU A 184 12.67 16.69 11.81
C GLU A 184 12.66 18.19 12.13
N PRO A 185 13.05 19.07 11.18
CA PRO A 185 12.88 20.51 11.33
C PRO A 185 11.42 20.93 11.54
N TYR A 186 11.22 22.13 12.09
CA TYR A 186 9.95 22.76 12.45
C TYR A 186 9.12 22.06 13.55
N ILE A 187 9.17 20.73 13.66
CA ILE A 187 8.42 19.95 14.66
C ILE A 187 8.99 20.22 16.06
N THR A 188 8.11 20.41 17.06
CA THR A 188 8.45 20.62 18.48
C THR A 188 7.43 19.99 19.44
N CYS A 189 6.61 19.04 18.96
CA CYS A 189 5.54 18.43 19.73
C CYS A 189 6.04 17.50 20.85
N ASP A 190 7.12 16.75 20.62
CA ASP A 190 7.74 15.90 21.64
C ASP A 190 8.64 16.72 22.57
N ASP A 191 9.31 17.77 22.04
CA ASP A 191 10.09 18.73 22.84
C ASP A 191 9.22 19.45 23.87
N ARG A 192 8.10 20.04 23.44
CA ARG A 192 7.14 20.63 24.38
C ARG A 192 6.56 19.60 25.35
N LEU A 193 6.30 18.36 24.92
CA LEU A 193 5.76 17.32 25.81
C LEU A 193 6.77 16.96 26.90
N MET A 194 8.07 16.89 26.58
CA MET A 194 9.15 16.73 27.59
C MET A 194 9.19 17.87 28.60
N GLN A 195 8.99 19.11 28.16
CA GLN A 195 9.01 20.31 29.02
C GLN A 195 7.75 20.45 29.88
N ASP A 196 6.56 20.23 29.30
CA ASP A 196 5.26 20.52 29.92
C ASP A 196 4.70 19.33 30.73
N TYR A 197 5.07 18.08 30.39
CA TYR A 197 4.47 16.84 30.93
C TYR A 197 5.53 15.80 31.35
N THR A 198 6.68 16.26 31.86
CA THR A 198 7.84 15.41 32.19
C THR A 198 7.54 14.24 33.14
N HIS A 199 6.70 14.47 34.16
CA HIS A 199 6.35 13.44 35.15
C HIS A 199 5.44 12.35 34.56
N ASP A 200 4.45 12.72 33.75
CA ASP A 200 3.58 11.76 33.05
C ASP A 200 4.37 10.89 32.06
N ILE A 201 5.38 11.48 31.39
CA ILE A 201 6.31 10.72 30.54
C ILE A 201 7.08 9.69 31.37
N ILE A 202 7.70 10.11 32.49
CA ILE A 202 8.51 9.21 33.33
C ILE A 202 7.65 8.07 33.90
N GLU A 203 6.41 8.33 34.32
CA GLU A 203 5.52 7.28 34.80
C GLU A 203 5.08 6.33 33.67
N GLY A 204 4.86 6.85 32.46
CA GLY A 204 4.70 6.04 31.25
C GLY A 204 5.90 5.14 30.95
N ILE A 205 7.12 5.62 31.19
CA ILE A 205 8.36 4.84 31.05
C ILE A 205 8.46 3.77 32.16
N ARG A 206 7.99 4.05 33.39
CA ARG A 206 7.94 3.07 34.48
C ARG A 206 6.95 1.93 34.20
N ILE A 207 5.78 2.23 33.64
CA ILE A 207 4.82 1.23 33.16
C ILE A 207 5.48 0.35 32.07
N LEU A 208 6.12 0.96 31.06
CA LEU A 208 6.87 0.23 30.03
C LEU A 208 7.98 -0.64 30.63
N ARG A 209 8.72 -0.13 31.63
CA ARG A 209 9.78 -0.85 32.35
C ARG A 209 9.25 -2.03 33.16
N TYR A 210 8.08 -1.92 33.78
CA TYR A 210 7.43 -3.03 34.51
C TYR A 210 7.00 -4.16 33.58
N VAL A 211 6.41 -3.82 32.43
CA VAL A 211 6.01 -4.79 31.39
C VAL A 211 7.23 -5.49 30.80
N LEU A 212 8.23 -4.72 30.34
CA LEU A 212 9.35 -5.22 29.55
C LEU A 212 10.53 -5.78 30.36
N ARG A 213 10.67 -5.34 31.62
CA ARG A 213 11.74 -5.72 32.56
C ARG A 213 13.17 -5.59 32.00
N PRO A 214 13.53 -4.46 31.35
CA PRO A 214 14.87 -4.25 30.82
C PRO A 214 15.94 -4.18 31.92
N GLU A 215 17.18 -4.49 31.53
CA GLU A 215 18.38 -4.27 32.36
C GLU A 215 18.75 -2.79 32.45
N GLU A 216 18.51 -2.01 31.40
CA GLU A 216 18.85 -0.59 31.31
C GLU A 216 17.76 0.20 30.57
N VAL A 217 17.54 1.45 30.97
CA VAL A 217 16.58 2.38 30.34
C VAL A 217 17.27 3.72 30.08
N VAL A 218 17.21 4.19 28.83
CA VAL A 218 17.84 5.44 28.39
C VAL A 218 16.83 6.33 27.68
N ILE A 219 16.79 7.62 28.04
CA ILE A 219 16.02 8.66 27.34
C ILE A 219 16.98 9.46 26.48
N ALA A 220 16.93 9.27 25.16
CA ALA A 220 17.82 9.92 24.21
C ALA A 220 17.18 11.18 23.62
N VAL A 221 17.85 12.32 23.77
CA VAL A 221 17.35 13.67 23.43
C VAL A 221 18.45 14.45 22.73
N GLU A 222 18.13 15.17 21.66
CA GLU A 222 19.13 15.99 20.95
C GLU A 222 19.54 17.24 21.77
N ASP A 223 20.80 17.66 21.61
CA ASP A 223 21.41 18.83 22.28
C ASP A 223 20.72 20.18 22.00
N ASN A 224 19.98 20.30 20.89
CA ASN A 224 19.13 21.45 20.59
C ASN A 224 17.88 21.61 21.49
N LYS A 225 17.64 20.70 22.45
CA LYS A 225 16.46 20.71 23.35
C LYS A 225 16.84 20.91 24.83
N PRO A 226 17.56 21.99 25.20
CA PRO A 226 18.13 22.15 26.54
C PRO A 226 17.10 22.21 27.67
N GLU A 227 15.91 22.80 27.45
CA GLU A 227 14.88 22.88 28.49
C GLU A 227 14.20 21.52 28.75
N ALA A 228 14.02 20.69 27.72
CA ALA A 228 13.56 19.31 27.87
C ALA A 228 14.57 18.44 28.64
N ILE A 229 15.86 18.57 28.31
CA ILE A 229 16.95 17.88 29.03
C ILE A 229 16.94 18.27 30.52
N LYS A 230 16.96 19.58 30.83
CA LYS A 230 16.89 20.08 32.21
C LYS A 230 15.66 19.58 32.96
N ALA A 231 14.50 19.52 32.30
CA ALA A 231 13.26 19.04 32.91
C ALA A 231 13.37 17.55 33.28
N LEU A 232 13.83 16.71 32.35
CA LEU A 232 14.04 15.28 32.56
C LEU A 232 15.09 14.99 33.64
N GLU A 233 16.25 15.65 33.59
CA GLU A 233 17.31 15.53 34.59
C GLU A 233 16.83 15.93 35.99
N LYS A 234 16.06 17.02 36.09
CA LYS A 234 15.46 17.47 37.35
C LYS A 234 14.46 16.45 37.89
N ALA A 235 13.60 15.89 37.03
CA ALA A 235 12.57 14.93 37.41
C ALA A 235 13.12 13.53 37.76
N LEU A 236 14.29 13.16 37.20
CA LEU A 236 15.01 11.92 37.52
C LEU A 236 16.04 12.08 38.66
N LYS A 237 16.16 13.26 39.28
CA LYS A 237 17.14 13.51 40.34
C LYS A 237 16.94 12.56 41.53
N GLY A 238 17.92 11.67 41.75
CA GLY A 238 17.87 10.63 42.80
C GLY A 238 17.21 9.31 42.37
N SER A 239 16.73 9.21 41.12
CA SER A 239 16.25 7.97 40.52
C SER A 239 17.40 7.25 39.81
N ASN A 240 17.46 5.92 39.95
CA ASN A 240 18.50 5.06 39.34
C ASN A 240 17.91 4.04 38.33
N ASP A 241 16.61 4.11 38.05
CA ASP A 241 15.86 3.18 37.20
C ASP A 241 15.96 3.49 35.69
N MET A 242 16.31 4.73 35.34
CA MET A 242 16.57 5.22 33.98
C MET A 242 17.51 6.43 33.99
N PHE A 243 18.08 6.79 32.83
CA PHE A 243 18.93 7.99 32.69
C PHE A 243 18.70 8.76 31.38
N VAL A 244 19.00 10.06 31.38
CA VAL A 244 18.99 10.89 30.15
C VAL A 244 20.34 10.79 29.45
N ARG A 245 20.33 10.71 28.11
CA ARG A 245 21.53 10.85 27.28
C ARG A 245 21.26 11.89 26.18
N THR A 246 21.90 13.04 26.32
CA THR A 246 22.04 14.02 25.25
C THR A 246 22.78 13.39 24.06
N ILE A 247 22.31 13.63 22.84
CA ILE A 247 22.92 13.20 21.56
C ILE A 247 23.09 14.40 20.61
N PRO A 248 23.97 14.35 19.58
CA PRO A 248 24.16 15.47 18.67
C PRO A 248 22.98 15.65 17.72
N THR A 249 22.58 16.91 17.47
CA THR A 249 21.58 17.25 16.45
C THR A 249 22.12 16.95 15.04
N LYS A 250 21.68 15.84 14.45
CA LYS A 250 22.08 15.37 13.11
C LYS A 250 20.94 14.56 12.49
N TYR A 251 20.35 14.99 11.39
CA TYR A 251 19.24 14.28 10.79
C TYR A 251 19.72 13.08 9.94
N PRO A 252 19.16 11.85 10.05
CA PRO A 252 18.02 11.44 10.88
C PRO A 252 18.43 10.62 12.14
N SER A 253 19.02 11.26 13.15
CA SER A 253 19.38 10.68 14.46
C SER A 253 18.22 9.92 15.12
N GLY A 254 16.98 10.39 14.94
CA GLY A 254 15.77 9.79 15.50
C GLY A 254 15.25 8.55 14.78
N ALA A 255 15.86 8.12 13.67
CA ALA A 255 15.57 6.82 13.07
C ALA A 255 16.10 5.68 13.97
N SER A 256 15.40 4.54 14.01
CA SER A 256 15.64 3.53 15.05
C SER A 256 17.06 2.96 15.06
N ASP A 257 17.65 2.79 13.89
CA ASP A 257 18.88 2.03 13.71
C ASP A 257 20.08 2.97 13.86
N GLN A 258 19.96 4.20 13.35
CA GLN A 258 20.88 5.32 13.59
C GLN A 258 20.93 5.68 15.08
N LEU A 259 19.80 5.73 15.77
CA LEU A 259 19.78 6.02 17.22
C LEU A 259 20.48 4.92 18.03
N VAL A 260 20.31 3.65 17.67
CA VAL A 260 21.07 2.54 18.29
C VAL A 260 22.56 2.66 17.99
N GLN A 261 22.93 3.02 16.76
CA GLN A 261 24.33 3.25 16.38
C GLN A 261 24.94 4.39 17.19
N VAL A 262 24.26 5.52 17.37
CA VAL A 262 24.71 6.66 18.20
C VAL A 262 24.90 6.28 19.68
N LEU A 263 23.97 5.50 20.25
CA LEU A 263 23.97 5.14 21.66
C LEU A 263 24.88 3.96 22.02
N THR A 264 25.26 3.12 21.06
CA THR A 264 25.99 1.86 21.33
C THR A 264 27.16 1.55 20.38
N GLY A 265 27.29 2.25 19.25
CA GLY A 265 28.25 1.90 18.21
C GLY A 265 28.00 0.57 17.52
N LEU A 266 26.77 0.04 17.61
CA LEU A 266 26.36 -1.22 16.99
C LEU A 266 25.36 -0.96 15.86
N GLU A 267 25.58 -1.59 14.71
CA GLU A 267 24.65 -1.58 13.59
C GLU A 267 23.63 -2.74 13.73
N ILE A 268 22.40 -2.51 13.28
CA ILE A 268 21.38 -3.56 13.20
C ILE A 268 21.70 -4.43 11.97
N PRO A 269 21.91 -5.76 12.12
CA PRO A 269 22.21 -6.61 10.98
C PRO A 269 21.06 -6.61 9.98
N SER A 270 21.36 -6.41 8.70
CA SER A 270 20.40 -6.38 7.59
C SER A 270 19.30 -7.44 7.71
N GLY A 271 18.04 -7.01 7.67
CA GLY A 271 16.86 -7.89 7.72
C GLY A 271 16.43 -8.28 9.14
N LYS A 272 17.23 -7.99 10.16
CA LYS A 272 16.83 -8.08 11.57
C LYS A 272 16.18 -6.79 12.05
N ARG A 273 15.48 -6.88 13.18
CA ARG A 273 14.92 -5.74 13.93
C ARG A 273 15.70 -5.50 15.21
N THR A 274 15.72 -4.26 15.69
CA THR A 274 16.27 -3.84 17.01
C THR A 274 15.92 -4.79 18.15
N ILE A 275 14.69 -5.28 18.18
CA ILE A 275 14.15 -6.21 19.20
C ILE A 275 14.87 -7.57 19.23
N GLU A 276 15.43 -8.05 18.12
CA GLU A 276 16.24 -9.28 18.06
C GLU A 276 17.63 -9.12 18.68
N MET A 277 18.08 -7.88 18.87
CA MET A 277 19.27 -7.54 19.67
C MET A 277 18.91 -7.24 21.14
N GLY A 278 17.65 -7.44 21.53
CA GLY A 278 17.12 -7.10 22.85
C GLY A 278 16.86 -5.60 23.05
N ILE A 279 16.77 -4.80 21.97
CA ILE A 279 16.53 -3.35 22.04
C ILE A 279 15.07 -3.07 21.70
N VAL A 280 14.33 -2.50 22.66
CA VAL A 280 12.97 -2.01 22.44
C VAL A 280 13.00 -0.49 22.45
N MET A 281 12.34 0.13 21.48
CA MET A 281 12.34 1.59 21.34
C MET A 281 10.92 2.16 21.29
N HIS A 282 10.62 3.14 22.14
CA HIS A 282 9.35 3.89 22.13
C HIS A 282 9.63 5.39 22.01
N ASN A 283 8.76 6.11 21.30
CA ASN A 283 8.80 7.58 21.23
C ASN A 283 8.16 8.18 22.48
N ILE A 284 8.56 9.40 22.88
CA ILE A 284 8.10 10.04 24.12
C ILE A 284 6.59 10.25 24.17
N GLY A 285 5.96 10.75 23.10
CA GLY A 285 4.50 10.80 22.99
C GLY A 285 3.82 9.44 23.15
N THR A 286 4.51 8.34 22.82
CA THR A 286 3.99 6.97 23.04
C THR A 286 4.05 6.56 24.51
N ALA A 287 5.10 6.93 25.24
CA ALA A 287 5.19 6.66 26.68
C ALA A 287 4.13 7.46 27.46
N PHE A 288 3.96 8.73 27.14
CA PHE A 288 2.89 9.58 27.69
C PHE A 288 1.48 9.01 27.41
N ALA A 289 1.23 8.52 26.19
CA ALA A 289 -0.03 7.87 25.84
C ALA A 289 -0.27 6.54 26.60
N VAL A 290 0.79 5.80 26.93
CA VAL A 290 0.71 4.60 27.79
C VAL A 290 0.35 4.99 29.23
N LYS A 291 0.91 6.09 29.78
CA LYS A 291 0.51 6.61 31.10
C LYS A 291 -0.99 6.90 31.14
N ARG A 292 -1.50 7.67 30.16
CA ARG A 292 -2.92 8.04 30.08
C ARG A 292 -3.85 6.83 29.96
N ALA A 293 -3.49 5.84 29.16
CA ALA A 293 -4.28 4.62 29.03
C ALA A 293 -4.34 3.77 30.30
N ILE A 294 -3.25 3.69 31.06
CA ILE A 294 -3.19 2.82 32.24
C ILE A 294 -3.73 3.52 33.49
N ILE A 295 -3.18 4.69 33.83
CA ILE A 295 -3.44 5.42 35.09
C ILE A 295 -4.69 6.30 34.98
N ASP A 296 -4.78 7.16 33.96
CA ASP A 296 -5.86 8.16 33.85
C ASP A 296 -7.17 7.60 33.27
N ASP A 297 -7.13 6.35 32.78
CA ASP A 297 -8.20 5.67 32.05
C ASP A 297 -8.66 6.46 30.80
N GLU A 298 -7.69 7.00 30.05
CA GLU A 298 -7.94 7.79 28.85
C GLU A 298 -7.36 7.14 27.57
N PRO A 299 -8.20 6.72 26.59
CA PRO A 299 -7.73 6.17 25.32
C PRO A 299 -7.11 7.24 24.41
N LEU A 300 -6.39 6.81 23.37
CA LEU A 300 -5.73 7.71 22.43
C LEU A 300 -6.75 8.42 21.52
N ILE A 301 -7.33 9.52 22.04
CA ILE A 301 -8.30 10.40 21.40
C ILE A 301 -7.73 11.79 21.05
N GLU A 302 -6.53 12.13 21.53
CA GLU A 302 -5.82 13.36 21.19
C GLU A 302 -4.30 13.14 21.17
N ARG A 303 -3.59 13.97 20.41
CA ARG A 303 -2.12 14.07 20.47
C ARG A 303 -1.66 15.52 20.38
N VAL A 304 -0.41 15.78 20.73
CA VAL A 304 0.23 17.07 20.47
C VAL A 304 0.53 17.18 18.98
N VAL A 305 0.25 18.36 18.42
CA VAL A 305 0.55 18.76 17.03
C VAL A 305 1.24 20.11 17.05
N THR A 306 2.37 20.22 16.34
CA THR A 306 3.03 21.50 16.08
C THR A 306 2.32 22.24 14.95
N LEU A 307 1.97 23.52 15.16
CA LEU A 307 1.38 24.41 14.15
C LEU A 307 2.34 25.57 13.90
N THR A 308 2.90 25.65 12.70
CA THR A 308 4.02 26.56 12.38
C THR A 308 4.10 26.94 10.89
N GLY A 309 5.12 27.72 10.51
CA GLY A 309 5.24 28.36 9.19
C GLY A 309 4.56 29.74 9.14
N ASP A 310 5.07 30.64 8.31
CA ASP A 310 4.78 32.08 8.32
C ASP A 310 3.35 32.49 7.99
N LYS A 311 2.54 31.64 7.34
CA LYS A 311 1.10 31.90 7.21
C LYS A 311 0.32 31.66 8.51
N ILE A 312 0.94 31.05 9.53
CA ILE A 312 0.36 30.90 10.87
C ILE A 312 0.92 31.99 11.78
N ARG A 313 0.09 32.97 12.13
CA ARG A 313 0.50 34.06 13.05
C ARG A 313 0.62 33.56 14.50
N ASN A 314 -0.29 32.71 14.96
CA ASN A 314 -0.27 32.17 16.32
C ASN A 314 0.45 30.80 16.38
N LYS A 315 1.72 30.74 15.96
CA LYS A 315 2.55 29.53 16.01
C LYS A 315 2.60 28.90 17.42
N GLY A 316 2.86 27.60 17.50
CA GLY A 316 3.01 26.86 18.77
C GLY A 316 2.60 25.39 18.69
N ASN A 317 2.40 24.75 19.85
CA ASN A 317 1.96 23.36 19.96
C ASN A 317 0.57 23.27 20.60
N VAL A 318 -0.26 22.35 20.10
CA VAL A 318 -1.65 22.22 20.54
C VAL A 318 -2.05 20.77 20.82
N TRP A 319 -2.96 20.57 21.77
CA TRP A 319 -3.70 19.33 21.92
C TRP A 319 -4.78 19.24 20.83
N ALA A 320 -4.55 18.40 19.81
CA ALA A 320 -5.52 18.14 18.75
C ALA A 320 -6.24 16.81 19.01
N ARG A 321 -7.58 16.85 19.04
CA ARG A 321 -8.43 15.66 19.08
C ARG A 321 -8.42 14.96 17.72
N LEU A 322 -8.33 13.63 17.72
CA LEU A 322 -8.36 12.83 16.49
C LEU A 322 -9.73 13.00 15.81
N GLY A 323 -9.73 13.08 14.49
CA GLY A 323 -10.91 13.40 13.70
C GLY A 323 -11.23 14.90 13.56
N THR A 324 -10.50 15.80 14.22
CA THR A 324 -10.65 17.25 13.99
C THR A 324 -10.26 17.59 12.54
N PRO A 325 -11.07 18.32 11.76
CA PRO A 325 -10.65 18.82 10.44
C PRO A 325 -9.41 19.70 10.55
N ILE A 326 -8.41 19.50 9.67
CA ILE A 326 -7.17 20.30 9.68
C ILE A 326 -7.48 21.80 9.55
N GLN A 327 -8.44 22.17 8.71
CA GLN A 327 -8.96 23.53 8.55
C GLN A 327 -9.35 24.19 9.89
N HIS A 328 -10.06 23.47 10.75
CA HIS A 328 -10.57 23.98 12.04
C HIS A 328 -9.46 24.21 13.09
N LEU A 329 -8.33 23.51 12.97
CA LEU A 329 -7.13 23.86 13.77
C LEU A 329 -6.45 25.12 13.24
N LEU A 330 -6.31 25.23 11.92
CA LEU A 330 -5.63 26.33 11.25
C LEU A 330 -6.36 27.67 11.45
N GLU A 331 -7.68 27.68 11.36
CA GLU A 331 -8.52 28.86 11.62
C GLU A 331 -8.33 29.42 13.03
N GLN A 332 -8.14 28.55 14.03
CA GLN A 332 -7.90 28.96 15.42
C GLN A 332 -6.47 29.44 15.73
N VAL A 333 -5.58 29.45 14.74
CA VAL A 333 -4.20 29.97 14.88
C VAL A 333 -3.89 31.13 13.94
N ASP A 334 -4.92 31.84 13.51
CA ASP A 334 -4.84 32.97 12.55
C ASP A 334 -4.13 32.56 11.24
N TYR A 335 -4.48 31.39 10.67
CA TYR A 335 -3.93 30.95 9.38
C TYR A 335 -4.40 31.82 8.21
N GLN A 336 -3.45 32.35 7.45
CA GLN A 336 -3.68 33.15 6.25
C GLN A 336 -3.65 32.28 4.99
N ALA A 337 -4.83 31.82 4.56
CA ALA A 337 -4.97 30.95 3.39
C ALA A 337 -4.53 31.64 2.08
N ASP A 338 -3.52 31.06 1.41
CA ASP A 338 -2.97 31.55 0.15
C ASP A 338 -2.76 30.39 -0.83
N LYS A 339 -3.40 30.46 -2.01
CA LYS A 339 -3.36 29.38 -3.01
C LYS A 339 -1.98 29.14 -3.63
N ARG A 340 -1.01 30.02 -3.37
CA ARG A 340 0.39 29.87 -3.81
C ARG A 340 1.21 28.98 -2.89
N PHE A 341 0.80 28.81 -1.63
CA PHE A 341 1.58 28.11 -0.60
C PHE A 341 0.80 26.89 -0.08
N PRO A 342 1.27 25.67 -0.36
CA PRO A 342 0.62 24.47 0.16
C PRO A 342 0.84 24.32 1.67
N VAL A 343 -0.15 23.76 2.37
CA VAL A 343 0.05 23.30 3.75
C VAL A 343 0.65 21.89 3.72
N PHE A 344 1.68 21.67 4.52
CA PHE A 344 2.37 20.39 4.67
C PHE A 344 1.89 19.65 5.91
N PHE A 345 1.83 18.33 5.80
CA PHE A 345 1.60 17.40 6.89
C PHE A 345 2.91 16.68 7.22
N GLY A 346 3.35 16.79 8.47
CA GLY A 346 4.67 16.33 8.93
C GLY A 346 5.77 17.39 8.78
N GLY A 347 7.02 16.95 8.94
CA GLY A 347 8.21 17.79 8.74
C GLY A 347 8.63 17.86 7.25
N PRO A 348 9.57 18.75 6.90
CA PRO A 348 9.97 18.98 5.52
C PRO A 348 10.73 17.81 4.88
N MET A 349 11.27 16.86 5.66
CA MET A 349 12.06 15.75 5.11
C MET A 349 11.20 14.53 4.71
N MET A 350 10.27 14.10 5.56
CA MET A 350 9.45 12.90 5.34
C MET A 350 7.99 13.21 4.95
N GLY A 351 7.51 14.41 5.24
CA GLY A 351 6.13 14.86 5.07
C GLY A 351 5.68 15.07 3.63
N PHE A 352 4.49 15.67 3.46
CA PHE A 352 3.86 15.86 2.15
C PHE A 352 2.88 17.03 2.11
N ILE A 353 2.57 17.51 0.90
CA ILE A 353 1.55 18.54 0.63
C ILE A 353 0.15 17.93 0.81
N LEU A 354 -0.70 18.56 1.63
CA LEU A 354 -2.08 18.14 1.84
C LEU A 354 -2.95 18.39 0.58
N PRO A 355 -3.63 17.37 0.03
CA PRO A 355 -4.58 17.57 -1.07
C PRO A 355 -5.86 18.31 -0.65
N SER A 356 -6.20 18.30 0.64
CA SER A 356 -7.37 19.00 1.20
C SER A 356 -7.19 19.28 2.69
N LEU A 357 -7.55 20.49 3.13
CA LEU A 357 -7.58 20.89 4.54
C LEU A 357 -8.83 20.35 5.28
N GLN A 358 -9.78 19.75 4.55
CA GLN A 358 -10.91 19.05 5.17
C GLN A 358 -10.51 17.68 5.75
N ALA A 359 -9.35 17.13 5.35
CA ALA A 359 -8.86 15.89 5.90
C ALA A 359 -8.70 15.97 7.44
N PRO A 360 -8.97 14.89 8.19
CA PRO A 360 -8.90 14.90 9.64
C PRO A 360 -7.47 14.75 10.16
N ILE A 361 -7.25 15.26 11.37
CA ILE A 361 -6.12 14.90 12.23
C ILE A 361 -6.24 13.43 12.65
N THR A 362 -5.19 12.65 12.45
CA THR A 362 -5.10 11.24 12.83
C THR A 362 -3.86 10.98 13.69
N LYS A 363 -3.70 9.75 14.17
CA LYS A 363 -2.55 9.35 15.02
C LYS A 363 -1.17 9.65 14.39
N THR A 364 -1.06 9.78 13.06
CA THR A 364 0.18 10.16 12.34
C THR A 364 0.54 11.65 12.42
N ALA A 365 -0.43 12.54 12.70
CA ALA A 365 -0.26 13.98 12.58
C ALA A 365 0.61 14.59 13.70
N ASN A 366 1.92 14.77 13.47
CA ASN A 366 2.83 15.41 14.43
C ASN A 366 3.02 16.93 14.18
N CYS A 367 2.94 17.37 12.93
CA CYS A 367 3.15 18.77 12.54
C CYS A 367 2.24 19.18 11.37
N LEU A 368 1.84 20.44 11.36
CA LEU A 368 1.32 21.14 10.18
C LEU A 368 2.17 22.39 9.95
N ILE A 369 2.72 22.53 8.74
CA ILE A 369 3.51 23.70 8.32
C ILE A 369 2.74 24.43 7.22
N ALA A 370 2.42 25.71 7.42
CA ALA A 370 1.85 26.56 6.37
C ALA A 370 2.83 27.73 6.08
N PRO A 371 3.78 27.53 5.15
CA PRO A 371 4.87 28.46 4.89
C PRO A 371 4.45 29.67 4.03
N ASP A 372 5.24 30.73 4.06
CA ASP A 372 5.21 31.81 3.05
C ASP A 372 6.44 31.75 2.13
N HIS A 373 6.57 32.69 1.21
CA HIS A 373 7.64 32.75 0.21
C HIS A 373 9.08 32.87 0.74
N PHE A 374 9.26 33.07 2.05
CA PHE A 374 10.58 33.03 2.71
C PHE A 374 10.97 31.60 3.15
N GLU A 375 9.99 30.74 3.40
CA GLU A 375 10.18 29.37 3.89
C GLU A 375 9.96 28.31 2.80
N TYR A 376 9.14 28.63 1.79
CA TYR A 376 8.84 27.74 0.66
C TYR A 376 9.07 28.41 -0.70
N ALA A 377 10.02 27.85 -1.45
CA ALA A 377 10.06 27.95 -2.90
C ALA A 377 9.48 26.64 -3.50
N PRO A 378 8.70 26.72 -4.60
CA PRO A 378 8.38 25.53 -5.39
C PRO A 378 9.66 24.79 -5.82
N PRO A 379 9.68 23.45 -5.82
CA PRO A 379 10.87 22.69 -6.18
C PRO A 379 11.28 23.00 -7.62
N GLU A 380 12.59 23.16 -7.85
CA GLU A 380 13.15 23.25 -9.21
C GLU A 380 12.81 21.98 -10.02
N PRO A 381 12.63 22.11 -11.35
CA PRO A 381 12.29 20.97 -12.20
C PRO A 381 13.41 19.92 -12.21
N GLU A 382 13.03 18.64 -12.22
CA GLU A 382 13.99 17.52 -12.25
C GLU A 382 14.97 17.65 -13.44
N ARG A 383 16.25 17.71 -13.12
CA ARG A 383 17.35 17.74 -14.09
C ARG A 383 17.98 16.36 -14.22
N ALA A 384 18.69 16.11 -15.32
CA ALA A 384 19.41 14.85 -15.52
C ALA A 384 20.42 14.59 -14.38
N CYS A 385 20.55 13.32 -13.97
CA CYS A 385 21.49 12.91 -12.93
C CYS A 385 22.95 13.10 -13.39
N ILE A 386 23.66 14.07 -12.81
CA ILE A 386 25.08 14.35 -13.12
C ILE A 386 26.06 13.38 -12.45
N ARG A 387 25.57 12.35 -11.76
CA ARG A 387 26.35 11.30 -11.05
C ARG A 387 27.37 11.80 -10.01
N CYS A 388 27.12 12.95 -9.38
CA CYS A 388 27.99 13.59 -8.38
C CYS A 388 28.17 12.85 -7.03
N SER A 389 27.71 11.61 -6.89
CA SER A 389 27.72 10.76 -5.69
C SER A 389 27.06 11.27 -4.41
N SER A 390 26.81 12.58 -4.24
CA SER A 390 26.36 13.22 -2.98
C SER A 390 25.16 12.53 -2.30
N CYS A 391 24.23 11.99 -3.09
CA CYS A 391 23.07 11.24 -2.59
C CYS A 391 23.41 9.89 -1.90
N SER A 392 24.54 9.27 -2.26
CA SER A 392 25.11 8.09 -1.60
C SER A 392 25.93 8.50 -0.38
N ASP A 393 26.77 9.52 -0.52
CA ASP A 393 27.66 9.99 0.55
C ASP A 393 26.87 10.46 1.80
N ALA A 394 25.71 11.09 1.58
CA ALA A 394 24.79 11.51 2.63
C ALA A 394 23.82 10.40 3.10
N CYS A 395 23.86 9.19 2.53
CA CYS A 395 22.88 8.14 2.85
C CYS A 395 23.16 7.49 4.22
N PRO A 396 22.27 7.61 5.21
CA PRO A 396 22.52 7.11 6.57
C PRO A 396 22.43 5.58 6.71
N VAL A 397 22.21 4.87 5.60
CA VAL A 397 22.13 3.40 5.50
C VAL A 397 23.24 2.84 4.59
N GLY A 398 24.09 3.70 4.00
CA GLY A 398 25.14 3.28 3.06
C GLY A 398 24.63 2.67 1.74
N LEU A 399 23.38 2.94 1.36
CA LEU A 399 22.82 2.52 0.07
C LEU A 399 23.43 3.31 -1.09
N LEU A 400 23.11 2.89 -2.32
CA LEU A 400 23.46 3.60 -3.55
C LEU A 400 22.21 4.21 -4.24
N PRO A 401 21.63 5.32 -3.74
CA PRO A 401 20.47 5.98 -4.35
C PRO A 401 20.62 6.29 -5.84
N GLN A 402 21.86 6.56 -6.31
CA GLN A 402 22.13 6.77 -7.73
C GLN A 402 21.77 5.54 -8.59
N GLN A 403 22.06 4.32 -8.14
CA GLN A 403 21.75 3.09 -8.87
C GLN A 403 20.28 2.72 -8.70
N LEU A 404 19.76 2.79 -7.47
CA LEU A 404 18.35 2.56 -7.16
C LEU A 404 17.41 3.46 -7.95
N TYR A 405 17.79 4.70 -8.24
CA TYR A 405 17.04 5.61 -9.11
C TYR A 405 16.92 5.07 -10.55
N TRP A 406 18.02 4.59 -11.13
CA TRP A 406 17.98 4.03 -12.48
C TRP A 406 17.12 2.77 -12.56
N PHE A 407 17.21 1.88 -11.55
CA PHE A 407 16.38 0.67 -11.49
C PHE A 407 14.89 0.99 -11.31
N ALA A 408 14.54 1.85 -10.34
CA ALA A 408 13.15 2.31 -10.14
C ALA A 408 12.57 3.02 -11.37
N ARG A 409 13.40 3.80 -12.07
CA ARG A 409 13.03 4.52 -13.31
C ARG A 409 12.91 3.60 -14.52
N SER A 410 13.57 2.45 -14.54
CA SER A 410 13.42 1.41 -15.58
C SER A 410 12.48 0.26 -15.19
N GLU A 411 11.82 0.35 -14.04
CA GLU A 411 10.96 -0.71 -13.47
C GLU A 411 11.69 -2.06 -13.29
N ASP A 412 13.01 -2.00 -13.01
CA ASP A 412 13.89 -3.16 -12.81
C ASP A 412 13.79 -3.65 -11.36
N HIS A 413 12.60 -4.16 -11.01
CA HIS A 413 12.21 -4.55 -9.66
C HIS A 413 13.18 -5.57 -9.02
N ASP A 414 13.78 -6.44 -9.82
CA ASP A 414 14.73 -7.44 -9.32
C ASP A 414 16.06 -6.80 -8.90
N LYS A 415 16.59 -5.82 -9.65
CA LYS A 415 17.76 -5.05 -9.20
C LYS A 415 17.44 -4.10 -8.05
N SER A 416 16.23 -3.54 -8.01
CA SER A 416 15.76 -2.77 -6.85
C SER A 416 15.80 -3.62 -5.55
N LYS A 417 15.50 -4.92 -5.63
CA LYS A 417 15.66 -5.87 -4.52
C LYS A 417 17.12 -6.26 -4.27
N GLU A 418 17.88 -6.57 -5.31
CA GLU A 418 19.32 -6.91 -5.22
C GLU A 418 20.12 -5.79 -4.51
N TYR A 419 19.85 -4.54 -4.85
CA TYR A 419 20.45 -3.33 -4.26
C TYR A 419 19.73 -2.83 -2.99
N ARG A 420 18.87 -3.66 -2.40
CA ARG A 420 18.32 -3.51 -1.04
C ARG A 420 17.51 -2.23 -0.82
N LEU A 421 16.61 -1.92 -1.76
CA LEU A 421 15.65 -0.82 -1.61
C LEU A 421 14.74 -0.99 -0.36
N ASP A 422 14.53 -2.22 0.10
CA ASP A 422 13.79 -2.53 1.34
C ASP A 422 14.42 -1.87 2.57
N ALA A 423 15.75 -1.75 2.62
CA ALA A 423 16.48 -1.11 3.72
C ALA A 423 16.43 0.43 3.68
N CYS A 424 15.84 1.05 2.65
CA CYS A 424 15.72 2.50 2.58
C CYS A 424 14.72 3.02 3.64
N ILE A 425 15.22 3.71 4.67
CA ILE A 425 14.41 4.28 5.77
C ILE A 425 13.55 5.51 5.38
N GLU A 426 13.48 5.86 4.09
CA GLU A 426 12.63 6.94 3.54
C GLU A 426 12.83 8.35 4.11
N CYS A 427 13.99 8.61 4.72
CA CYS A 427 14.37 9.90 5.34
C CYS A 427 14.54 11.09 4.37
N GLY A 428 14.36 10.94 3.05
CA GLY A 428 14.45 12.06 2.10
C GLY A 428 15.85 12.70 1.88
N VAL A 429 16.86 12.42 2.73
CA VAL A 429 18.20 13.04 2.69
C VAL A 429 18.82 13.04 1.29
N CYS A 430 18.74 11.92 0.58
CA CYS A 430 19.29 11.76 -0.76
C CYS A 430 18.70 12.73 -1.79
N ALA A 431 17.42 13.11 -1.65
CA ALA A 431 16.75 14.09 -2.50
C ALA A 431 17.14 15.54 -2.09
N TYR A 432 17.21 15.81 -0.79
CA TYR A 432 17.63 17.12 -0.26
C TYR A 432 19.03 17.54 -0.74
N VAL A 433 19.99 16.60 -0.79
CA VAL A 433 21.36 16.87 -1.26
C VAL A 433 21.53 16.76 -2.78
N CYS A 434 20.46 16.61 -3.56
CA CYS A 434 20.57 16.36 -5.00
C CYS A 434 20.67 17.67 -5.81
N PRO A 435 21.83 18.03 -6.40
CA PRO A 435 21.96 19.25 -7.22
C PRO A 435 21.16 19.18 -8.54
N SER A 436 20.68 17.98 -8.92
CA SER A 436 19.79 17.78 -10.05
C SER A 436 18.30 17.90 -9.67
N TYR A 437 17.96 18.17 -8.40
CA TYR A 437 16.58 18.23 -7.88
C TYR A 437 15.72 16.99 -8.19
N ILE A 438 16.36 15.82 -8.25
CA ILE A 438 15.66 14.55 -8.49
C ILE A 438 14.89 14.16 -7.22
N PRO A 439 13.57 13.93 -7.28
CA PRO A 439 12.76 13.55 -6.13
C PRO A 439 12.94 12.06 -5.79
N LEU A 440 14.18 11.64 -5.49
CA LEU A 440 14.60 10.25 -5.28
C LEU A 440 13.69 9.47 -4.33
N ILE A 441 13.25 10.13 -3.25
CA ILE A 441 12.32 9.57 -2.25
C ILE A 441 10.95 9.17 -2.84
N GLN A 442 10.44 9.90 -3.84
CA GLN A 442 9.17 9.58 -4.50
C GLN A 442 9.32 8.34 -5.39
N TYR A 443 10.42 8.26 -6.16
CA TYR A 443 10.77 7.06 -6.93
C TYR A 443 10.91 5.83 -6.03
N PHE A 444 11.58 5.94 -4.88
CA PHE A 444 11.76 4.82 -3.96
C PHE A 444 10.45 4.38 -3.28
N ARG A 445 9.59 5.33 -2.87
CA ARG A 445 8.25 5.04 -2.36
C ARG A 445 7.38 4.33 -3.39
N GLN A 446 7.39 4.81 -4.64
CA GLN A 446 6.63 4.21 -5.74
C GLN A 446 7.14 2.79 -6.07
N GLU A 447 8.46 2.60 -6.14
CA GLU A 447 9.08 1.32 -6.49
C GLU A 447 8.86 0.26 -5.40
N LYS A 448 8.98 0.62 -4.11
CA LYS A 448 8.57 -0.25 -3.00
C LYS A 448 7.11 -0.67 -3.11
N ALA A 449 6.21 0.26 -3.44
CA ALA A 449 4.79 -0.04 -3.59
C ALA A 449 4.52 -1.01 -4.75
N LYS A 450 5.18 -0.85 -5.90
CA LYS A 450 5.13 -1.80 -7.02
C LYS A 450 5.65 -3.19 -6.63
N ILE A 451 6.82 -3.25 -5.97
CA ILE A 451 7.41 -4.49 -5.47
C ILE A 451 6.43 -5.23 -4.55
N HIS A 452 5.85 -4.52 -3.58
CA HIS A 452 4.86 -5.09 -2.66
C HIS A 452 3.57 -5.53 -3.38
N GLU A 453 3.10 -4.79 -4.40
CA GLU A 453 1.94 -5.18 -5.21
C GLU A 453 2.20 -6.46 -6.03
N VAL A 454 3.41 -6.62 -6.59
CA VAL A 454 3.85 -7.84 -7.29
C VAL A 454 3.92 -9.03 -6.32
N GLU A 455 4.49 -8.83 -5.13
CA GLU A 455 4.59 -9.87 -4.09
C GLU A 455 3.20 -10.27 -3.53
N GLU A 456 2.31 -9.31 -3.31
CA GLU A 456 0.91 -9.53 -2.97
C GLU A 456 0.18 -10.36 -4.03
N LYS A 457 0.38 -10.07 -5.32
CA LYS A 457 -0.20 -10.83 -6.43
C LYS A 457 0.36 -12.26 -6.49
N ALA A 458 1.68 -12.41 -6.34
CA ALA A 458 2.34 -13.72 -6.32
C ALA A 458 1.84 -14.59 -5.15
N ARG A 459 1.77 -14.03 -3.93
CA ARG A 459 1.21 -14.71 -2.75
C ARG A 459 -0.24 -15.14 -2.97
N LYS A 460 -1.09 -14.25 -3.47
CA LYS A 460 -2.51 -14.53 -3.74
C LYS A 460 -2.69 -15.60 -4.84
N ALA A 461 -1.81 -15.64 -5.83
CA ALA A 461 -1.80 -16.68 -6.86
C ALA A 461 -1.38 -18.05 -6.29
N GLU A 462 -0.32 -18.09 -5.47
CA GLU A 462 0.14 -19.33 -4.82
C GLU A 462 -0.89 -19.86 -3.80
N GLU A 463 -1.51 -18.99 -2.99
CA GLU A 463 -2.63 -19.39 -2.13
C GLU A 463 -3.84 -19.91 -2.93
N ALA A 464 -4.13 -19.33 -4.10
CA ALA A 464 -5.20 -19.82 -4.97
C ALA A 464 -4.86 -21.19 -5.59
N LYS A 465 -3.60 -21.40 -5.98
CA LYS A 465 -3.06 -22.69 -6.45
C LYS A 465 -3.17 -23.77 -5.36
N GLN A 466 -2.71 -23.50 -4.15
CA GLN A 466 -2.81 -24.44 -3.02
C GLN A 466 -4.27 -24.80 -2.69
N ARG A 467 -5.19 -23.82 -2.75
CA ARG A 467 -6.64 -24.07 -2.59
C ARG A 467 -7.23 -24.89 -3.74
N PHE A 468 -6.72 -24.76 -4.96
CA PHE A 468 -7.11 -25.57 -6.11
C PHE A 468 -6.61 -27.02 -5.97
N GLU A 469 -5.32 -27.20 -5.70
CA GLU A 469 -4.67 -28.50 -5.50
C GLU A 469 -5.31 -29.28 -4.33
N ALA A 470 -5.58 -28.61 -3.20
CA ALA A 470 -6.28 -29.23 -2.07
C ALA A 470 -7.73 -29.64 -2.41
N ARG A 471 -8.42 -28.87 -3.26
CA ARG A 471 -9.77 -29.21 -3.76
C ARG A 471 -9.73 -30.38 -4.73
N GLU A 472 -8.73 -30.44 -5.61
CA GLU A 472 -8.53 -31.54 -6.55
C GLU A 472 -8.15 -32.83 -5.83
N ALA A 473 -7.20 -32.79 -4.89
CA ALA A 473 -6.84 -33.92 -4.04
C ALA A 473 -8.03 -34.46 -3.23
N ARG A 474 -8.92 -33.58 -2.72
CA ARG A 474 -10.17 -34.02 -2.08
C ARG A 474 -11.12 -34.71 -3.06
N LEU A 475 -11.35 -34.11 -4.23
CA LEU A 475 -12.21 -34.68 -5.26
C LEU A 475 -11.67 -36.02 -5.78
N GLN A 476 -10.35 -36.18 -5.86
CA GLN A 476 -9.70 -37.43 -6.25
C GLN A 476 -9.88 -38.51 -5.18
N LYS A 477 -9.67 -38.20 -3.89
CA LYS A 477 -10.00 -39.11 -2.78
C LYS A 477 -11.48 -39.49 -2.73
N GLU A 478 -12.40 -38.57 -3.05
CA GLU A 478 -13.83 -38.86 -3.16
C GLU A 478 -14.15 -39.81 -4.35
N LYS A 479 -13.48 -39.64 -5.50
CA LYS A 479 -13.59 -40.59 -6.63
C LYS A 479 -13.04 -41.96 -6.26
N GLU A 480 -11.88 -42.04 -5.64
CA GLU A 480 -11.20 -43.29 -5.23
C GLU A 480 -12.00 -44.04 -4.16
N ALA A 481 -12.51 -43.34 -3.15
CA ALA A 481 -13.42 -43.94 -2.17
C ALA A 481 -14.73 -44.42 -2.83
N ARG A 482 -15.21 -43.75 -3.89
CA ARG A 482 -16.39 -44.19 -4.64
C ARG A 482 -16.09 -45.41 -5.53
N THR A 483 -14.95 -45.46 -6.23
CA THR A 483 -14.58 -46.63 -7.04
C THR A 483 -14.28 -47.84 -6.15
N ALA A 484 -13.57 -47.66 -5.03
CA ALA A 484 -13.32 -48.73 -4.06
C ALA A 484 -14.63 -49.29 -3.45
N ARG A 485 -15.61 -48.45 -3.14
CA ARG A 485 -16.96 -48.91 -2.72
C ARG A 485 -17.67 -49.69 -3.83
N ILE A 486 -17.49 -49.30 -5.11
CA ILE A 486 -18.10 -50.00 -6.25
C ILE A 486 -17.42 -51.34 -6.52
N THR A 487 -16.08 -51.43 -6.43
CA THR A 487 -15.35 -52.71 -6.57
C THR A 487 -15.67 -53.66 -5.43
N GLN A 488 -15.61 -53.22 -4.17
CA GLN A 488 -16.02 -54.04 -3.02
C GLN A 488 -17.47 -54.52 -3.13
N ALA A 489 -18.38 -53.67 -3.60
CA ALA A 489 -19.78 -54.05 -3.85
C ALA A 489 -19.99 -54.88 -5.13
N ALA A 490 -18.96 -55.11 -5.94
CA ALA A 490 -18.97 -56.03 -7.08
C ALA A 490 -18.28 -57.36 -6.71
N GLU A 491 -17.21 -57.31 -5.92
CA GLU A 491 -16.49 -58.46 -5.35
C GLU A 491 -17.41 -59.24 -4.41
N LYS A 492 -18.08 -58.58 -3.45
CA LYS A 492 -19.09 -59.23 -2.60
C LYS A 492 -20.20 -59.90 -3.40
N ARG A 493 -20.67 -59.28 -4.50
CA ARG A 493 -21.66 -59.92 -5.39
C ARG A 493 -21.10 -61.10 -6.18
N ARG A 494 -19.80 -61.15 -6.46
CA ARG A 494 -19.13 -62.33 -7.05
C ARG A 494 -18.97 -63.44 -6.02
N GLU A 495 -18.60 -63.11 -4.77
CA GLU A 495 -18.52 -64.05 -3.64
C GLU A 495 -19.90 -64.65 -3.32
N GLU A 496 -20.94 -63.81 -3.27
CA GLU A 496 -22.35 -64.24 -3.12
C GLU A 496 -22.76 -65.21 -4.24
N VAL A 497 -22.48 -64.90 -5.51
CA VAL A 497 -22.82 -65.76 -6.66
C VAL A 497 -21.99 -67.05 -6.69
N ALA A 498 -20.72 -67.01 -6.28
CA ALA A 498 -19.87 -68.19 -6.17
C ALA A 498 -20.35 -69.14 -5.07
N ASN A 499 -20.69 -68.60 -3.89
CA ASN A 499 -21.24 -69.37 -2.77
C ASN A 499 -22.69 -69.85 -3.02
N ALA A 500 -23.45 -69.20 -3.92
CA ALA A 500 -24.82 -69.56 -4.27
C ALA A 500 -24.95 -70.67 -5.35
N GLY A 501 -23.88 -71.38 -5.69
CA GLY A 501 -23.96 -72.58 -6.54
C GLY A 501 -24.31 -72.33 -8.01
N GLY A 502 -24.01 -71.15 -8.56
CA GLY A 502 -24.03 -70.92 -10.01
C GLY A 502 -25.37 -70.51 -10.64
N ILE A 503 -26.37 -70.10 -9.87
CA ILE A 503 -27.61 -69.51 -10.41
C ILE A 503 -27.42 -67.98 -10.54
N ASP A 504 -27.38 -67.46 -11.76
CA ASP A 504 -27.24 -66.03 -12.04
C ASP A 504 -28.48 -65.22 -11.57
N PRO A 505 -28.34 -64.34 -10.56
CA PRO A 505 -29.45 -63.55 -10.05
C PRO A 505 -29.98 -62.49 -11.05
N VAL A 506 -29.22 -62.14 -12.09
CA VAL A 506 -29.64 -61.18 -13.12
C VAL A 506 -30.75 -61.78 -13.99
N LYS A 507 -30.68 -63.07 -14.34
CA LYS A 507 -31.78 -63.79 -15.00
C LYS A 507 -33.05 -63.79 -14.14
N ALA A 508 -32.93 -64.18 -12.87
CA ALA A 508 -34.07 -64.23 -11.95
C ALA A 508 -34.72 -62.84 -11.74
N ALA A 509 -33.93 -61.76 -11.75
CA ALA A 509 -34.44 -60.39 -11.69
C ALA A 509 -35.15 -59.97 -13.00
N LEU A 510 -34.61 -60.34 -14.17
CA LEU A 510 -35.24 -60.09 -15.47
C LEU A 510 -36.55 -60.85 -15.64
N GLU A 511 -36.65 -62.08 -15.14
CA GLU A 511 -37.88 -62.87 -15.15
C GLU A 511 -38.93 -62.28 -14.18
N ARG A 512 -38.52 -61.83 -12.99
CA ARG A 512 -39.41 -61.06 -12.09
C ARG A 512 -39.89 -59.74 -12.69
N LEU A 513 -39.07 -59.06 -13.51
CA LEU A 513 -39.46 -57.85 -14.24
C LEU A 513 -40.39 -58.14 -15.44
N LYS A 514 -40.27 -59.31 -16.08
CA LYS A 514 -41.25 -59.78 -17.07
C LYS A 514 -42.59 -60.10 -16.40
N ALA A 515 -42.58 -60.83 -15.27
CA ALA A 515 -43.77 -61.14 -14.49
C ALA A 515 -44.46 -59.90 -13.88
N LYS A 516 -43.73 -58.81 -13.63
CA LYS A 516 -44.30 -57.50 -13.24
C LYS A 516 -44.73 -56.61 -14.41
N LYS A 517 -44.62 -57.07 -15.66
CA LYS A 517 -45.15 -56.37 -16.85
C LYS A 517 -46.44 -56.97 -17.41
N SER A 518 -46.88 -58.12 -16.88
CA SER A 518 -48.15 -58.75 -17.27
C SER A 518 -49.36 -58.28 -16.46
N ASP A 519 -49.18 -57.43 -15.44
CA ASP A 519 -50.25 -57.01 -14.54
C ASP A 519 -50.09 -55.55 -14.08
N HIS A 520 -50.33 -54.62 -15.02
CA HIS A 520 -50.87 -53.28 -14.75
C HIS A 520 -51.21 -52.59 -16.08
N THR A 521 -52.50 -52.31 -16.30
CA THR A 521 -52.99 -51.46 -17.40
C THR A 521 -52.66 -49.98 -17.12
N GLU A 522 -52.80 -49.14 -18.15
CA GLU A 522 -52.55 -47.69 -18.16
C GLU A 522 -51.07 -47.25 -18.21
N GLN A 523 -50.57 -47.07 -19.43
CA GLN A 523 -49.51 -46.12 -19.74
C GLN A 523 -50.07 -45.00 -20.64
N PRO A 524 -49.72 -43.72 -20.42
CA PRO A 524 -50.11 -42.64 -21.31
C PRO A 524 -49.33 -42.70 -22.64
N VAL A 525 -50.00 -42.38 -23.74
CA VAL A 525 -49.39 -42.37 -25.08
C VAL A 525 -48.40 -41.21 -25.20
N VAL A 526 -47.12 -41.51 -25.40
CA VAL A 526 -46.11 -40.53 -25.80
C VAL A 526 -46.16 -40.38 -27.32
N GLN A 527 -46.55 -39.21 -27.83
CA GLN A 527 -46.50 -38.92 -29.26
C GLN A 527 -45.06 -38.64 -29.68
N ALA A 528 -44.60 -39.29 -30.75
CA ALA A 528 -43.31 -39.05 -31.37
C ALA A 528 -43.47 -38.12 -32.58
N LYS A 529 -42.51 -37.21 -32.77
CA LYS A 529 -42.40 -36.43 -34.01
C LYS A 529 -41.77 -37.30 -35.10
N ALA A 530 -42.01 -36.95 -36.37
CA ALA A 530 -41.59 -37.71 -37.56
C ALA A 530 -40.05 -37.85 -37.75
N ASN A 531 -39.26 -37.41 -36.78
CA ASN A 531 -37.80 -37.33 -36.78
C ASN A 531 -37.15 -38.31 -35.79
N GLY A 532 -37.93 -39.07 -35.01
CA GLY A 532 -37.43 -40.11 -34.10
C GLY A 532 -37.04 -39.65 -32.69
N GLU A 533 -37.00 -38.35 -32.40
CA GLU A 533 -36.80 -37.84 -31.03
C GLU A 533 -38.10 -37.82 -30.20
N PRO A 534 -38.05 -38.15 -28.90
CA PRO A 534 -39.24 -38.15 -28.02
C PRO A 534 -39.67 -36.73 -27.66
N ASP A 535 -40.94 -36.39 -27.93
CA ASP A 535 -41.42 -35.02 -27.74
C ASP A 535 -41.68 -34.68 -26.26
N ASN A 536 -40.69 -34.09 -25.61
CA ASN A 536 -40.77 -33.63 -24.22
C ASN A 536 -41.52 -32.29 -24.06
N SER A 537 -42.28 -31.86 -25.08
CA SER A 537 -43.04 -30.61 -25.13
C SER A 537 -44.00 -30.47 -23.94
N ASP A 538 -44.88 -31.45 -23.73
CA ASP A 538 -45.85 -31.46 -22.62
C ASP A 538 -45.18 -31.56 -21.24
N LEU A 539 -44.09 -32.32 -21.12
CA LEU A 539 -43.34 -32.40 -19.87
C LEU A 539 -42.70 -31.04 -19.51
N MET A 540 -42.27 -30.27 -20.50
CA MET A 540 -41.81 -28.89 -20.31
C MET A 540 -42.97 -27.92 -20.07
N ALA A 541 -44.13 -28.11 -20.70
CA ALA A 541 -45.33 -27.32 -20.43
C ALA A 541 -45.81 -27.50 -18.98
N GLN A 542 -45.91 -28.75 -18.49
CA GLN A 542 -46.25 -29.06 -17.10
C GLN A 542 -45.22 -28.50 -16.10
N ARG A 543 -43.91 -28.60 -16.41
CA ARG A 543 -42.85 -27.96 -15.58
C ARG A 543 -42.98 -26.44 -15.56
N LYS A 544 -43.32 -25.81 -16.69
CA LYS A 544 -43.57 -24.36 -16.78
C LYS A 544 -44.82 -23.95 -16.00
N ALA A 545 -45.92 -24.69 -16.14
CA ALA A 545 -47.16 -24.48 -15.40
C ALA A 545 -46.96 -24.62 -13.88
N ARG A 546 -46.28 -25.68 -13.42
CA ARG A 546 -45.94 -25.89 -12.00
C ARG A 546 -45.02 -24.79 -11.45
N ARG A 547 -44.11 -24.24 -12.27
CA ARG A 547 -43.24 -23.12 -11.88
C ARG A 547 -44.00 -21.79 -11.84
N ALA A 548 -44.97 -21.59 -12.73
CA ALA A 548 -45.87 -20.44 -12.72
C ALA A 548 -46.85 -20.49 -11.54
N ALA A 549 -47.43 -21.65 -11.24
CA ALA A 549 -48.28 -21.86 -10.06
C ALA A 549 -47.52 -21.56 -8.76
N LYS A 550 -46.27 -22.02 -8.64
CA LYS A 550 -45.45 -21.73 -7.45
C LYS A 550 -45.03 -20.25 -7.35
N LEU A 551 -44.93 -19.54 -8.48
CA LEU A 551 -44.76 -18.08 -8.49
C LEU A 551 -46.07 -17.37 -8.10
N ALA A 552 -47.23 -17.85 -8.55
CA ALA A 552 -48.54 -17.32 -8.14
C ALA A 552 -48.81 -17.55 -6.64
N GLU A 553 -48.45 -18.71 -6.07
CA GLU A 553 -48.45 -18.94 -4.62
C GLU A 553 -47.56 -17.94 -3.88
N GLN A 554 -46.38 -17.62 -4.41
CA GLN A 554 -45.49 -16.62 -3.81
C GLN A 554 -46.04 -15.20 -3.95
N GLU A 555 -46.67 -14.85 -5.08
CA GLU A 555 -47.35 -13.56 -5.25
C GLU A 555 -48.62 -13.43 -4.39
N GLN A 556 -49.36 -14.52 -4.15
CA GLN A 556 -50.49 -14.53 -3.21
C GLN A 556 -50.01 -14.48 -1.75
N ALA A 557 -48.93 -15.18 -1.38
CA ALA A 557 -48.33 -15.03 -0.05
C ALA A 557 -47.84 -13.59 0.22
N VAL A 558 -47.29 -12.93 -0.81
CA VAL A 558 -46.90 -11.50 -0.73
C VAL A 558 -48.11 -10.56 -0.68
N LYS A 559 -49.24 -10.89 -1.32
CA LYS A 559 -50.49 -10.10 -1.23
C LYS A 559 -51.19 -10.28 0.12
N ASN A 560 -51.31 -11.51 0.61
CA ASN A 560 -51.96 -11.80 1.89
C ASN A 560 -51.20 -11.14 3.07
N ASN A 561 -49.87 -11.05 2.99
CA ASN A 561 -49.04 -10.28 3.94
C ASN A 561 -49.17 -8.74 3.80
N VAL A 562 -49.96 -8.23 2.86
CA VAL A 562 -50.26 -6.80 2.68
C VAL A 562 -51.73 -6.49 3.04
N GLU A 563 -52.60 -7.50 3.10
CA GLU A 563 -54.03 -7.35 3.43
C GLU A 563 -54.34 -7.53 4.92
N THR A 564 -53.43 -8.07 5.74
CA THR A 564 -53.60 -8.19 7.20
C THR A 564 -53.16 -6.97 8.02
N GLU A 565 -52.47 -5.99 7.43
CA GLU A 565 -52.06 -4.74 8.10
C GLU A 565 -52.81 -3.51 7.54
N ASN A 566 -54.12 -3.44 7.72
CA ASN A 566 -54.88 -2.19 7.59
C ASN A 566 -56.18 -2.18 8.43
N HIS A 567 -56.09 -1.64 9.65
CA HIS A 567 -57.20 -0.93 10.29
C HIS A 567 -56.65 0.39 10.85
N SER A 568 -57.33 1.49 10.52
CA SER A 568 -56.76 2.85 10.43
C SER A 568 -56.90 3.70 11.73
N PRO A 569 -56.43 4.97 11.80
CA PRO A 569 -55.59 5.72 10.85
C PRO A 569 -54.47 6.62 11.45
N GLU A 570 -53.54 7.08 10.58
CA GLU A 570 -53.02 8.47 10.40
C GLU A 570 -51.48 8.66 10.23
N THR A 571 -51.14 9.50 9.24
CA THR A 571 -49.85 10.17 8.99
C THR A 571 -48.54 9.36 8.90
N ALA A 572 -48.19 8.91 7.68
CA ALA A 572 -46.80 8.75 7.24
C ALA A 572 -46.66 8.87 5.70
N LEU A 573 -45.67 9.62 5.21
CA LEU A 573 -45.37 9.76 3.78
C LEU A 573 -43.87 9.50 3.51
N ASN A 574 -43.60 8.72 2.46
CA ASN A 574 -42.31 8.59 1.74
C ASN A 574 -41.11 7.89 2.42
N ASP A 575 -41.00 6.57 2.22
CA ASP A 575 -39.71 5.85 2.24
C ASP A 575 -38.99 5.98 0.87
N PRO A 576 -37.78 6.56 0.79
CA PRO A 576 -37.05 6.74 -0.47
C PRO A 576 -36.54 5.43 -1.10
N ARG A 577 -36.47 4.30 -0.38
CA ARG A 577 -35.90 3.04 -0.90
C ARG A 577 -36.70 2.46 -2.08
N LYS A 578 -38.04 2.60 -2.07
CA LYS A 578 -38.89 2.16 -3.19
C LYS A 578 -38.60 2.91 -4.49
N ALA A 579 -38.26 4.20 -4.42
CA ALA A 579 -37.95 5.02 -5.60
C ALA A 579 -36.62 4.60 -6.27
N ALA A 580 -35.59 4.29 -5.47
CA ALA A 580 -34.27 3.88 -5.98
C ALA A 580 -34.33 2.58 -6.80
N VAL A 581 -35.07 1.58 -6.32
CA VAL A 581 -35.23 0.28 -7.02
C VAL A 581 -36.01 0.44 -8.33
N ALA A 582 -37.07 1.25 -8.35
CA ALA A 582 -37.82 1.57 -9.56
C ALA A 582 -36.93 2.26 -10.62
N ALA A 583 -36.11 3.24 -10.21
CA ALA A 583 -35.17 3.93 -11.10
C ALA A 583 -34.10 3.00 -11.68
N ALA A 584 -33.60 2.04 -10.90
CA ALA A 584 -32.64 1.04 -11.37
C ALA A 584 -33.26 0.11 -12.43
N LEU A 585 -34.48 -0.38 -12.21
CA LEU A 585 -35.22 -1.22 -13.17
C LEU A 585 -35.55 -0.49 -14.47
N ALA A 586 -35.89 0.79 -14.41
CA ALA A 586 -36.11 1.63 -15.60
C ALA A 586 -34.82 1.76 -16.44
N ARG A 587 -33.68 2.05 -15.81
CA ARG A 587 -32.37 2.16 -16.49
C ARG A 587 -31.93 0.82 -17.12
N ALA A 588 -32.19 -0.30 -16.45
CA ALA A 588 -31.91 -1.64 -16.98
C ALA A 588 -32.76 -1.98 -18.23
N LYS A 589 -34.05 -1.61 -18.24
CA LYS A 589 -34.92 -1.78 -19.43
C LYS A 589 -34.47 -0.89 -20.59
N ALA A 590 -34.19 0.40 -20.34
CA ALA A 590 -33.76 1.35 -21.36
C ALA A 590 -32.47 0.88 -22.07
N LYS A 591 -31.45 0.46 -21.30
CA LYS A 591 -30.16 0.00 -21.83
C LYS A 591 -30.26 -1.28 -22.67
N LYS A 592 -31.27 -2.13 -22.41
CA LYS A 592 -31.52 -3.36 -23.17
C LYS A 592 -32.22 -3.07 -24.52
N ALA A 593 -33.10 -2.06 -24.56
CA ALA A 593 -33.75 -1.62 -25.79
C ALA A 593 -32.74 -0.99 -26.78
N THR A 594 -31.77 -0.21 -26.30
CA THR A 594 -30.76 0.43 -27.16
C THR A 594 -29.77 -0.55 -27.81
N GLN A 595 -29.68 -1.79 -27.33
CA GLN A 595 -28.77 -2.82 -27.86
C GLN A 595 -29.40 -3.73 -28.93
N GLN A 596 -30.67 -3.53 -29.29
CA GLN A 596 -31.35 -4.34 -30.33
C GLN A 596 -31.69 -3.54 -31.60
N ALA A 597 -31.17 -2.31 -31.74
CA ALA A 597 -31.49 -1.39 -32.82
C ALA A 597 -30.23 -0.76 -33.48
N VAL A 598 -29.22 -1.58 -33.77
CA VAL A 598 -28.08 -1.21 -34.63
C VAL A 598 -27.78 -2.37 -35.57
N GLY A 599 -28.34 -2.33 -36.78
CA GLY A 599 -28.17 -3.36 -37.80
C GLY A 599 -28.83 -2.92 -39.10
N ASN A 600 -28.01 -2.78 -40.15
CA ASN A 600 -28.31 -2.11 -41.42
C ASN A 600 -28.62 -0.61 -41.28
N GLY A 601 -28.30 0.15 -42.32
CA GLY A 601 -28.72 1.52 -42.47
C GLY A 601 -28.44 2.02 -43.87
N GLU A 602 -29.27 2.94 -44.35
CA GLU A 602 -28.86 4.05 -45.20
C GLU A 602 -29.89 5.20 -45.11
N ASN A 603 -29.59 6.31 -45.76
CA ASN A 603 -30.12 7.66 -45.52
C ASN A 603 -31.65 7.84 -45.72
N ILE A 604 -32.26 8.82 -45.02
CA ILE A 604 -32.77 10.10 -45.59
C ILE A 604 -33.56 10.97 -44.56
N ALA A 605 -33.35 12.30 -44.63
CA ALA A 605 -34.17 13.43 -44.15
C ALA A 605 -34.46 13.70 -42.64
N ASN A 606 -34.66 15.00 -42.35
CA ASN A 606 -35.18 15.57 -41.10
C ASN A 606 -36.71 15.43 -40.98
N PRO A 607 -37.25 15.47 -39.76
CA PRO A 607 -38.49 16.16 -39.42
C PRO A 607 -38.20 17.55 -38.79
N ASP A 608 -39.00 18.56 -39.13
CA ASP A 608 -38.92 19.93 -38.58
C ASP A 608 -40.34 20.48 -38.32
N SER A 609 -40.56 21.22 -37.22
CA SER A 609 -41.86 21.80 -36.78
C SER A 609 -43.04 20.79 -36.58
N GLU A 610 -44.15 21.06 -35.87
CA GLU A 610 -44.80 22.28 -35.32
C GLU A 610 -45.06 22.09 -33.80
N ILE A 611 -45.08 23.07 -32.87
CA ILE A 611 -45.57 24.47 -32.81
C ILE A 611 -47.09 24.60 -32.56
N GLU A 612 -47.45 24.99 -31.33
CA GLU A 612 -48.49 25.99 -30.95
C GLU A 612 -48.63 26.00 -29.40
N THR A 613 -48.86 27.09 -28.65
CA THR A 613 -48.77 28.56 -28.83
C THR A 613 -48.82 29.22 -27.40
N ARG A 614 -48.98 30.53 -27.08
CA ARG A 614 -49.29 31.82 -27.78
C ARG A 614 -48.82 33.01 -26.90
N ARG A 615 -48.11 33.99 -27.51
CA ARG A 615 -48.09 35.45 -27.18
C ARG A 615 -47.53 35.93 -25.81
N ALA A 616 -46.94 37.13 -25.67
CA ALA A 616 -46.35 38.14 -26.61
C ALA A 616 -45.48 39.11 -25.75
N VAL A 617 -44.60 40.01 -26.25
CA VAL A 617 -44.85 41.25 -27.05
C VAL A 617 -43.49 41.92 -27.44
N ILE A 618 -43.27 42.30 -28.73
CA ILE A 618 -42.40 43.41 -29.29
C ILE A 618 -40.87 43.47 -28.94
N THR A 619 -39.87 43.78 -29.81
CA THR A 619 -39.49 43.51 -31.24
C THR A 619 -37.97 43.88 -31.46
N PRO A 620 -37.30 43.54 -32.59
CA PRO A 620 -35.80 43.41 -32.75
C PRO A 620 -35.14 44.59 -33.56
N PRO A 621 -33.92 44.51 -34.19
CA PRO A 621 -32.82 43.50 -34.27
C PRO A 621 -31.42 44.07 -33.82
N ASP A 622 -30.22 43.45 -33.93
CA ASP A 622 -29.65 42.51 -34.94
C ASP A 622 -28.32 41.80 -34.46
N GLU A 623 -27.73 41.00 -35.36
CA GLU A 623 -26.35 40.45 -35.44
C GLU A 623 -25.80 39.34 -34.49
N THR A 624 -24.98 38.48 -35.11
CA THR A 624 -24.50 37.12 -34.77
C THR A 624 -23.46 36.94 -33.65
N ASP A 625 -23.50 35.82 -32.92
CA ASP A 625 -22.44 35.38 -31.96
C ASP A 625 -21.18 34.79 -32.66
N PRO A 626 -19.98 35.38 -32.47
CA PRO A 626 -18.73 34.90 -33.09
C PRO A 626 -18.16 33.60 -32.51
N ARG A 627 -18.66 33.08 -31.38
CA ARG A 627 -18.03 31.96 -30.65
C ARG A 627 -18.01 30.63 -31.42
N LYS A 628 -19.00 30.35 -32.26
CA LYS A 628 -19.04 29.09 -33.06
C LYS A 628 -17.88 28.99 -34.06
N ALA A 629 -17.50 30.10 -34.69
CA ALA A 629 -16.39 30.13 -35.64
C ALA A 629 -15.03 29.88 -34.94
N ALA A 630 -14.84 30.48 -33.76
CA ALA A 630 -13.61 30.31 -32.97
C ALA A 630 -13.39 28.85 -32.54
N VAL A 631 -14.43 28.16 -32.09
CA VAL A 631 -14.35 26.74 -31.68
C VAL A 631 -14.06 25.82 -32.87
N ALA A 632 -14.68 26.06 -34.04
CA ALA A 632 -14.39 25.32 -35.26
C ALA A 632 -12.93 25.48 -35.70
N ALA A 633 -12.42 26.72 -35.69
CA ALA A 633 -11.02 27.01 -36.01
C ALA A 633 -10.04 26.37 -35.01
N ALA A 634 -10.36 26.36 -33.72
CA ALA A 634 -9.55 25.70 -32.69
C ALA A 634 -9.48 24.18 -32.89
N LEU A 635 -10.61 23.52 -33.18
CA LEU A 635 -10.67 22.08 -33.44
C LEU A 635 -9.93 21.69 -34.72
N ALA A 636 -10.05 22.49 -35.79
CA ALA A 636 -9.27 22.30 -37.02
C ALA A 636 -7.76 22.39 -36.77
N ARG A 637 -7.30 23.41 -36.03
CA ARG A 637 -5.89 23.58 -35.64
C ARG A 637 -5.38 22.44 -34.75
N ALA A 638 -6.18 21.97 -33.80
CA ALA A 638 -5.83 20.82 -32.97
C ALA A 638 -5.68 19.52 -33.78
N LYS A 639 -6.58 19.28 -34.74
CA LYS A 639 -6.54 18.09 -35.62
C LYS A 639 -5.33 18.14 -36.56
N ALA A 640 -5.06 19.29 -37.18
CA ALA A 640 -3.88 19.52 -38.01
C ALA A 640 -2.56 19.34 -37.22
N LYS A 641 -2.45 19.92 -36.02
CA LYS A 641 -1.25 19.80 -35.17
C LYS A 641 -0.98 18.34 -34.76
N LYS A 642 -2.03 17.57 -34.46
CA LYS A 642 -1.91 16.14 -34.10
C LYS A 642 -1.49 15.26 -35.29
N MET A 643 -1.86 15.62 -36.52
CA MET A 643 -1.43 14.89 -37.73
C MET A 643 -0.01 15.29 -38.16
N ALA A 644 0.38 16.56 -38.01
CA ALA A 644 1.76 17.01 -38.24
C ALA A 644 2.77 16.36 -37.27
N GLN A 645 2.37 16.12 -36.01
CA GLN A 645 3.23 15.50 -34.98
C GLN A 645 3.46 13.98 -35.16
N GLN A 646 2.91 13.35 -36.22
CA GLN A 646 3.23 11.96 -36.57
C GLN A 646 4.07 11.83 -37.86
N ALA A 647 4.57 12.95 -38.41
CA ALA A 647 5.22 12.97 -39.73
C ALA A 647 6.50 13.83 -39.84
N VAL A 648 7.19 14.13 -38.72
CA VAL A 648 8.60 14.57 -38.74
C VAL A 648 9.37 13.82 -37.65
N GLY A 649 10.46 13.16 -38.03
CA GLY A 649 11.22 12.25 -37.16
C GLY A 649 12.71 12.13 -37.46
N ASN A 650 13.28 13.08 -38.21
CA ASN A 650 14.73 13.33 -38.33
C ASN A 650 14.97 14.63 -39.11
N SER A 651 16.02 15.38 -38.75
CA SER A 651 16.36 16.74 -39.23
C SER A 651 15.25 17.80 -39.02
N GLU A 652 15.53 19.06 -38.69
CA GLU A 652 16.74 19.87 -38.93
C GLU A 652 17.20 20.64 -37.68
N TYR A 653 18.47 21.05 -37.67
CA TYR A 653 19.02 22.03 -36.72
C TYR A 653 20.08 22.90 -37.41
N SER A 654 19.66 23.88 -38.20
CA SER A 654 20.51 25.01 -38.66
C SER A 654 19.68 26.04 -39.44
N ALA A 655 20.19 27.28 -39.50
CA ALA A 655 19.65 28.45 -40.20
C ALA A 655 18.22 28.93 -39.77
N LYS A 656 17.99 30.20 -39.41
CA LYS A 656 18.75 31.41 -39.71
C LYS A 656 18.92 32.34 -38.51
N LEU A 657 20.14 32.79 -38.32
CA LEU A 657 20.49 34.14 -37.90
C LEU A 657 21.69 34.52 -38.76
N ASP A 658 21.60 35.55 -39.60
CA ASP A 658 22.79 36.09 -40.27
C ASP A 658 22.59 37.53 -40.75
N GLU A 659 23.25 38.45 -40.05
CA GLU A 659 23.84 39.72 -40.47
C GLU A 659 24.78 40.07 -39.29
N THR A 660 26.07 40.39 -39.44
CA THR A 660 26.86 40.79 -40.63
C THR A 660 28.35 40.45 -40.47
N ILE A 661 29.03 40.19 -41.60
CA ILE A 661 30.49 40.39 -41.86
C ILE A 661 31.49 39.51 -41.05
N GLY A 662 32.45 38.79 -41.65
CA GLY A 662 32.72 38.58 -43.08
C GLY A 662 34.11 37.98 -43.40
N THR A 663 34.43 37.93 -44.72
CA THR A 663 35.72 37.60 -45.36
C THR A 663 36.26 36.15 -45.37
N ASN A 664 36.26 35.57 -46.59
CA ASN A 664 37.36 34.80 -47.24
C ASN A 664 37.80 33.43 -46.64
N ASN A 665 38.12 32.38 -47.42
CA ASN A 665 38.30 32.26 -48.88
C ASN A 665 38.22 30.79 -49.41
N HIS A 666 38.00 30.66 -50.72
CA HIS A 666 38.36 29.52 -51.62
C HIS A 666 37.50 28.23 -51.72
N VAL A 667 37.49 27.70 -52.96
CA VAL A 667 36.70 26.63 -53.64
C VAL A 667 37.61 26.18 -54.83
N PRO A 668 37.72 24.91 -55.32
CA PRO A 668 36.69 23.88 -55.57
C PRO A 668 36.95 22.52 -54.86
N GLU A 669 36.02 21.56 -54.71
CA GLU A 669 34.94 21.00 -55.55
C GLU A 669 35.38 19.94 -56.58
N THR A 670 35.10 18.67 -56.27
CA THR A 670 34.89 17.54 -57.21
C THR A 670 33.94 16.52 -56.58
N VAL A 671 33.22 15.73 -57.39
CA VAL A 671 32.11 14.85 -56.94
C VAL A 671 32.51 13.37 -57.01
N ALA A 672 32.18 12.60 -55.96
CA ALA A 672 32.23 11.14 -55.93
C ALA A 672 31.13 10.57 -55.01
N GLU A 673 30.66 9.34 -55.28
CA GLU A 673 29.48 8.75 -54.60
C GLU A 673 29.78 8.26 -53.17
N ASP A 674 28.79 8.34 -52.26
CA ASP A 674 28.97 8.06 -50.82
C ASP A 674 29.07 6.54 -50.50
N PRO A 675 30.22 6.04 -50.00
CA PRO A 675 30.41 4.63 -49.65
C PRO A 675 29.57 4.17 -48.43
N ARG A 676 28.97 5.08 -47.65
CA ARG A 676 28.19 4.73 -46.45
C ARG A 676 26.97 3.86 -46.77
N LYS A 677 26.37 4.00 -47.95
CA LYS A 677 25.17 3.24 -48.36
C LYS A 677 25.45 1.73 -48.43
N ALA A 678 26.64 1.34 -48.92
CA ALA A 678 27.09 -0.05 -48.96
C ALA A 678 27.41 -0.59 -47.54
N ALA A 679 28.05 0.23 -46.69
CA ALA A 679 28.40 -0.15 -45.32
C ALA A 679 27.15 -0.48 -44.46
N VAL A 680 26.08 0.30 -44.58
CA VAL A 680 24.82 0.06 -43.86
C VAL A 680 24.12 -1.23 -44.33
N ALA A 681 24.11 -1.51 -45.64
CA ALA A 681 23.58 -2.76 -46.17
C ALA A 681 24.35 -3.99 -45.64
N ALA A 682 25.68 -3.92 -45.61
CA ALA A 682 26.53 -4.97 -45.06
C ALA A 682 26.33 -5.18 -43.54
N ALA A 683 26.10 -4.11 -42.78
CA ALA A 683 25.80 -4.20 -41.35
C ALA A 683 24.44 -4.89 -41.09
N LEU A 684 23.39 -4.54 -41.83
CA LEU A 684 22.07 -5.15 -41.72
C LEU A 684 22.06 -6.64 -42.11
N ALA A 685 22.82 -7.03 -43.13
CA ALA A 685 23.00 -8.43 -43.49
C ALA A 685 23.66 -9.23 -42.35
N ARG A 686 24.73 -8.70 -41.74
CA ARG A 686 25.42 -9.32 -40.60
C ARG A 686 24.51 -9.43 -39.36
N ALA A 687 23.67 -8.43 -39.10
CA ALA A 687 22.70 -8.46 -38.01
C ALA A 687 21.63 -9.55 -38.20
N LYS A 688 21.08 -9.70 -39.42
CA LYS A 688 20.15 -10.80 -39.74
C LYS A 688 20.80 -12.18 -39.59
N ALA A 689 22.02 -12.36 -40.12
CA ALA A 689 22.75 -13.63 -40.00
C ALA A 689 23.02 -14.01 -38.54
N LYS A 690 23.42 -13.05 -37.70
CA LYS A 690 23.65 -13.30 -36.26
C LYS A 690 22.36 -13.69 -35.52
N LYS A 691 21.23 -13.05 -35.84
CA LYS A 691 19.93 -13.38 -35.22
C LYS A 691 19.44 -14.77 -35.61
N ALA A 692 19.60 -15.16 -36.87
CA ALA A 692 19.27 -16.52 -37.33
C ALA A 692 20.15 -17.59 -36.65
N ALA A 693 21.45 -17.31 -36.44
CA ALA A 693 22.36 -18.22 -35.75
C ALA A 693 21.98 -18.42 -34.27
N GLN A 694 21.48 -17.39 -33.57
CA GLN A 694 21.05 -17.54 -32.17
C GLN A 694 19.80 -18.40 -32.04
N GLN A 695 18.79 -18.23 -32.91
CA GLN A 695 17.57 -19.04 -32.90
C GLN A 695 17.83 -20.52 -33.27
N ALA A 696 18.93 -20.83 -33.95
CA ALA A 696 19.36 -22.20 -34.21
C ALA A 696 19.96 -22.89 -32.96
N VAL A 697 20.56 -22.12 -32.04
CA VAL A 697 21.10 -22.64 -30.77
C VAL A 697 19.98 -22.90 -29.76
N GLU A 698 19.05 -21.97 -29.58
CA GLU A 698 17.92 -22.07 -28.64
C GLU A 698 17.03 -23.31 -28.93
N ASN A 699 16.87 -23.67 -30.21
CA ASN A 699 16.15 -24.89 -30.61
C ASN A 699 16.94 -26.20 -30.39
N SER A 700 18.25 -26.13 -30.17
CA SER A 700 19.10 -27.31 -29.92
C SER A 700 19.22 -27.69 -28.43
N GLU A 701 19.09 -26.72 -27.51
CA GLU A 701 19.19 -26.97 -26.07
C GLU A 701 17.92 -27.57 -25.47
N ASN A 702 16.75 -27.36 -26.09
CA ASN A 702 15.46 -27.89 -25.63
C ASN A 702 15.22 -29.38 -25.93
N PHE A 703 16.15 -30.08 -26.59
CA PHE A 703 16.07 -31.53 -26.85
C PHE A 703 16.96 -32.38 -25.91
N ALA A 704 17.59 -31.76 -24.91
CA ALA A 704 18.59 -32.38 -24.04
C ALA A 704 18.21 -32.39 -22.54
N LYS A 705 16.92 -32.30 -22.21
CA LYS A 705 16.39 -32.29 -20.83
C LYS A 705 15.12 -33.14 -20.64
N SER A 706 15.13 -34.36 -21.18
CA SER A 706 14.50 -35.52 -20.55
C SER A 706 15.57 -36.56 -20.24
N ASP A 707 15.26 -37.49 -19.35
CA ASP A 707 16.04 -38.71 -19.08
C ASP A 707 17.45 -38.50 -18.47
N ASN A 708 17.51 -38.45 -17.13
CA ASN A 708 18.19 -39.48 -16.34
C ASN A 708 18.11 -39.24 -14.81
N GLU A 709 17.58 -40.23 -14.10
CA GLU A 709 17.95 -40.59 -12.72
C GLU A 709 18.20 -42.11 -12.70
N ASN A 710 19.06 -42.58 -11.78
CA ASN A 710 19.43 -44.00 -11.53
C ASN A 710 20.28 -44.70 -12.64
N GLU A 711 21.27 -45.56 -12.36
CA GLU A 711 21.99 -45.87 -11.11
C GLU A 711 23.30 -46.67 -11.36
N ILE A 712 24.14 -46.81 -10.31
CA ILE A 712 25.05 -47.95 -10.01
C ILE A 712 26.39 -48.12 -10.80
N VAL A 713 27.30 -48.81 -10.10
CA VAL A 713 28.75 -49.05 -10.35
C VAL A 713 29.01 -50.32 -11.18
N GLY A 714 30.09 -50.35 -11.97
CA GLY A 714 30.61 -51.56 -12.64
C GLY A 714 32.04 -51.40 -13.19
N ALA A 715 32.75 -52.51 -13.50
CA ALA A 715 34.18 -52.50 -13.86
C ALA A 715 34.57 -53.53 -14.96
N ASN A 716 35.81 -53.42 -15.44
CA ASN A 716 36.58 -54.31 -16.34
C ASN A 716 36.28 -54.32 -17.86
N GLY A 717 37.32 -54.03 -18.67
CA GLY A 717 37.98 -55.12 -19.42
C GLY A 717 37.88 -55.16 -20.97
N ASN A 718 39.02 -54.88 -21.63
CA ASN A 718 39.40 -55.29 -23.00
C ASN A 718 38.72 -54.63 -24.23
N ALA A 719 39.37 -54.85 -25.38
CA ALA A 719 39.29 -54.16 -26.68
C ALA A 719 39.27 -55.22 -27.83
N PRO A 720 39.28 -54.92 -29.16
CA PRO A 720 39.54 -53.62 -29.81
C PRO A 720 38.66 -53.22 -31.03
N GLU A 721 38.95 -52.02 -31.55
CA GLU A 721 38.82 -51.54 -32.95
C GLU A 721 37.48 -51.66 -33.72
N THR A 722 36.86 -50.51 -33.97
CA THR A 722 36.91 -49.85 -35.30
C THR A 722 36.55 -48.37 -35.16
N ALA A 723 37.02 -47.51 -36.09
CA ALA A 723 37.02 -46.05 -35.89
C ALA A 723 35.97 -45.31 -36.73
N VAL A 724 35.25 -44.38 -36.08
CA VAL A 724 34.62 -43.21 -36.69
C VAL A 724 35.02 -42.01 -35.83
N GLU A 725 35.60 -40.97 -36.43
CA GLU A 725 36.18 -39.85 -35.66
C GLU A 725 35.11 -38.90 -35.12
N ASP A 726 35.16 -38.60 -33.82
CA ASP A 726 34.32 -37.57 -33.18
C ASP A 726 34.78 -36.16 -33.59
N PRO A 727 33.95 -35.37 -34.31
CA PRO A 727 34.32 -34.02 -34.73
C PRO A 727 34.60 -33.06 -33.56
N ARG A 728 34.14 -33.35 -32.34
CA ARG A 728 34.49 -32.55 -31.14
C ARG A 728 35.98 -32.64 -30.81
N LYS A 729 36.63 -33.80 -30.98
CA LYS A 729 38.09 -33.93 -30.73
C LYS A 729 38.91 -33.06 -31.69
N ALA A 730 38.56 -33.06 -32.98
CA ALA A 730 39.19 -32.20 -33.98
C ALA A 730 38.99 -30.70 -33.66
N ALA A 731 37.78 -30.30 -33.28
CA ALA A 731 37.46 -28.93 -32.89
C ALA A 731 38.26 -28.45 -31.66
N VAL A 732 38.39 -29.29 -30.62
CA VAL A 732 39.17 -28.98 -29.42
C VAL A 732 40.66 -28.88 -29.72
N ALA A 733 41.22 -29.78 -30.54
CA ALA A 733 42.62 -29.71 -30.97
C ALA A 733 42.90 -28.40 -31.74
N ALA A 734 42.02 -28.01 -32.67
CA ALA A 734 42.12 -26.76 -33.41
C ALA A 734 42.00 -25.52 -32.50
N ALA A 735 41.16 -25.55 -31.47
CA ALA A 735 41.04 -24.49 -30.48
C ALA A 735 42.32 -24.32 -29.65
N ILE A 736 42.91 -25.42 -29.17
CA ILE A 736 44.16 -25.42 -28.41
C ILE A 736 45.34 -24.93 -29.27
N ALA A 737 45.41 -25.34 -30.54
CA ALA A 737 46.43 -24.84 -31.48
C ALA A 737 46.31 -23.31 -31.69
N ARG A 738 45.09 -22.80 -31.90
CA ARG A 738 44.82 -21.36 -32.02
C ARG A 738 45.15 -20.59 -30.75
N ALA A 739 44.89 -21.16 -29.57
CA ALA A 739 45.25 -20.55 -28.29
C ALA A 739 46.78 -20.47 -28.11
N LYS A 740 47.53 -21.53 -28.44
CA LYS A 740 49.00 -21.51 -28.41
C LYS A 740 49.59 -20.48 -29.38
N ALA A 741 49.13 -20.47 -30.64
CA ALA A 741 49.60 -19.51 -31.64
C ALA A 741 49.33 -18.06 -31.23
N LYS A 742 48.15 -17.77 -30.67
CA LYS A 742 47.79 -16.43 -30.18
C LYS A 742 48.63 -16.01 -28.98
N LYS A 743 49.03 -16.96 -28.11
CA LYS A 743 49.91 -16.68 -26.97
C LYS A 743 51.35 -16.39 -27.40
N ALA A 744 51.89 -17.13 -28.38
CA ALA A 744 53.21 -16.89 -28.95
C ALA A 744 53.32 -15.49 -29.61
N ALA A 745 52.38 -15.17 -30.51
CA ALA A 745 52.31 -13.86 -31.18
C ALA A 745 52.04 -12.67 -30.23
N GLN A 746 51.69 -12.93 -28.97
CA GLN A 746 51.52 -11.94 -27.92
C GLN A 746 52.72 -11.87 -26.95
N GLN A 747 53.67 -12.82 -27.03
CA GLN A 747 54.98 -12.74 -26.37
C GLN A 747 56.00 -12.04 -27.28
N GLU A 748 55.97 -12.29 -28.59
CA GLU A 748 56.83 -11.57 -29.57
C GLU A 748 56.55 -10.06 -29.59
N LYS A 749 55.30 -9.64 -29.35
CA LYS A 749 54.90 -8.22 -29.27
C LYS A 749 55.31 -7.48 -27.99
N ASN A 750 55.90 -8.17 -27.02
CA ASN A 750 56.37 -7.58 -25.76
C ASN A 750 57.92 -7.54 -25.67
N ASN A 751 58.62 -7.83 -26.77
CA ASN A 751 60.08 -7.99 -26.80
C ASN A 751 60.74 -7.27 -28.01
N VAL A 752 60.12 -6.17 -28.47
CA VAL A 752 60.61 -5.22 -29.48
C VAL A 752 60.35 -3.81 -28.97
#